data_AF-A0A5N5HM89-F1
#
_entry.id   AF-A0A5N5HM89-F1
#
_cell.length_a   1.000
_cell.length_b   1.000
_cell.length_c   1.000
_cell.angle_alpha   90.00
_cell.angle_beta   90.00
_cell.angle_gamma   90.00
#
_symmetry.space_group_name_H-M   'P 1'
#
loop_
_entity.id
_entity.type
_entity.pdbx_description
1 polymer ?
#
loop_
_entity_poly.entity_id
_entity_poly.type
_entity_poly.pdbx_seq_one_letter_code
_entity_poly.pdbx_strand_id
1 'polypeptide(L)'
;MLSKKASCDSHGQDSSYFLGWQEYEKNPYDQVQNPNGIIQMGLAENQLSFDLIESWLASNPDALELKRNGESVFKELALFQDYNGFPAFKNEMVDFMASMRGNKVKFDPNKLVLTAGSTSANETLMFCLADRGDAFLLPIPYYPGFDRDLKWRTEAEIVPIKCTSANGYKITETALEEAYQQAQKFNLKVKGVLVTNPSNPLGTTMTRLELNHLIDFAIEKEIHIISDEIYSGTVFNSPSFVSIAEALTERNLEDAEVWNRCHIVYSLSKDLGLPGFRVGMIYSNNQAVVSAATKMSSFGLVSAQTQYTLSQMLKDKKFTANYMEENQKRLKRRKEMLVCGLKGAGIRCLESNAGLFCWVDMRHLLESNTFEAEKKLWKKVVCEFGLNISPGSSCHCSEPGWFRMCFANMSEETLMVAMQRIKALVESTIVPQQTGLSKSRSKNVAISMLGRFPSQNRNLSYIRLLLLSNAIFSRKTMLSFDLIEPWLESNPHALELKRNEESVFRELALFQDYTGFPAFKNALVEFLAEMRGNKVKFDPNKLVLTAGSTPANETLMFCLADPGEAFLIPTPYYPGFDRDLKWCTGVEIVPIHCTSANGFKITESALQEAYQRAQKLKLKVKGVLFTNPSNPLGTTMTRLELNHIIDFAIAKEVHIVSDEIYSGTTFNYPSFRVGMLYSNNLTVVSAATKMSSFGLISSQTQYMLCEMLKDKKFRTNYMEENQKRLKKRKEMLVCGLRGAGLRCLESNAGLFCWVDMRHLLRSNTFEAENELLRVIVLNPVGLRCALQTCLKQH
;
A
#
# COMPACT_ATOMS: atom_id res chain seq x y z
N MET A 1 -2.11 27.03 2.56
CA MET A 1 -3.51 26.65 2.28
C MET A 1 -3.78 25.15 2.46
N LEU A 2 -2.97 24.40 3.22
CA LEU A 2 -3.25 22.98 3.49
C LEU A 2 -4.45 22.80 4.43
N SER A 3 -4.85 21.55 4.67
CA SER A 3 -5.66 21.15 5.82
C SER A 3 -4.85 21.26 7.12
N LYS A 4 -5.51 21.26 8.28
CA LYS A 4 -4.86 21.10 9.59
C LYS A 4 -4.16 19.75 9.69
N LYS A 5 -4.75 18.70 9.13
CA LYS A 5 -4.24 17.32 9.18
C LYS A 5 -2.87 17.20 8.50
N ALA A 6 -2.66 17.88 7.37
CA ALA A 6 -1.39 17.91 6.66
C ALA A 6 -0.44 19.05 7.08
N SER A 7 -0.86 19.95 7.98
CA SER A 7 -0.02 21.00 8.57
C SER A 7 0.22 20.78 10.07
N CYS A 8 0.09 19.55 10.56
CA CYS A 8 0.27 19.21 11.97
C CYS A 8 1.39 18.17 12.11
N ASP A 9 2.31 18.45 13.02
CA ASP A 9 3.49 17.61 13.29
C ASP A 9 3.14 16.26 13.95
N SER A 10 1.85 15.99 14.21
CA SER A 10 1.31 14.75 14.76
C SER A 10 1.49 13.52 13.86
N HIS A 11 1.97 13.68 12.62
CA HIS A 11 2.51 12.59 11.81
C HIS A 11 3.72 11.88 12.49
N GLY A 12 4.44 12.58 13.39
CA GLY A 12 5.56 11.98 14.15
C GLY A 12 6.82 11.71 13.33
N GLN A 13 6.95 12.31 12.14
CA GLN A 13 8.12 12.16 11.25
C GLN A 13 9.42 12.72 11.87
N ASP A 14 9.31 13.61 12.86
CA ASP A 14 10.45 14.16 13.61
C ASP A 14 10.82 13.34 14.87
N SER A 15 10.18 12.18 15.07
CA SER A 15 10.57 11.26 16.14
C SER A 15 11.95 10.65 15.87
N SER A 16 12.66 10.26 16.94
CA SER A 16 13.97 9.60 16.87
C SER A 16 13.96 8.31 16.04
N TYR A 17 12.81 7.69 15.82
CA TYR A 17 12.68 6.55 14.91
C TYR A 17 12.95 6.91 13.45
N PHE A 18 12.30 7.98 12.95
CA PHE A 18 12.47 8.42 11.55
C PHE A 18 13.72 9.29 11.35
N LEU A 19 14.15 10.07 12.36
CA LEU A 19 15.41 10.81 12.28
C LEU A 19 16.62 9.88 12.08
N GLY A 20 16.67 8.74 12.77
CA GLY A 20 17.73 7.75 12.58
C GLY A 20 17.73 7.09 11.19
N TRP A 21 16.55 6.98 10.57
CA TRP A 21 16.42 6.57 9.16
C TRP A 21 16.96 7.65 8.21
N GLN A 22 16.60 8.92 8.41
CA GLN A 22 17.09 10.04 7.60
C GLN A 22 18.62 10.21 7.67
N GLU A 23 19.24 10.00 8.84
CA GLU A 23 20.71 10.03 8.94
C GLU A 23 21.35 8.85 8.20
N TYR A 24 20.77 7.65 8.28
CA TYR A 24 21.21 6.49 7.50
C TYR A 24 21.14 6.75 5.98
N GLU A 25 20.05 7.33 5.47
CA GLU A 25 19.90 7.65 4.04
C GLU A 25 20.97 8.63 3.52
N LYS A 26 21.45 9.55 4.37
CA LYS A 26 22.51 10.52 4.02
C LYS A 26 23.91 9.89 3.97
N ASN A 27 24.12 8.79 4.69
CA ASN A 27 25.44 8.17 4.87
C ASN A 27 25.33 6.65 5.09
N PRO A 28 24.82 5.87 4.12
CA PRO A 28 24.65 4.42 4.28
C PRO A 28 26.00 3.70 4.30
N TYR A 29 26.14 2.70 5.16
CA TYR A 29 27.30 1.80 5.18
C TYR A 29 27.35 0.94 3.91
N ASP A 30 28.54 0.85 3.32
CA ASP A 30 28.91 -0.19 2.37
C ASP A 30 30.30 -0.75 2.71
N GLN A 31 30.51 -2.05 2.56
CA GLN A 31 31.75 -2.71 2.99
C GLN A 31 33.00 -2.24 2.22
N VAL A 32 32.85 -1.68 1.02
CA VAL A 32 33.97 -1.28 0.13
C VAL A 32 33.97 0.23 -0.11
N GLN A 33 32.82 0.81 -0.47
CA GLN A 33 32.68 2.22 -0.87
C GLN A 33 32.53 3.15 0.34
N ASN A 34 31.91 2.70 1.44
CA ASN A 34 31.69 3.51 2.63
C ASN A 34 31.76 2.71 3.95
N PRO A 35 32.93 2.14 4.31
CA PRO A 35 33.08 1.31 5.51
C PRO A 35 32.92 2.08 6.83
N ASN A 36 32.85 3.41 6.77
CA ASN A 36 32.57 4.31 7.91
C ASN A 36 31.10 4.79 7.95
N GLY A 37 30.28 4.42 6.95
CA GLY A 37 28.87 4.77 6.90
C GLY A 37 28.04 4.11 8.01
N ILE A 38 26.78 4.51 8.11
CA ILE A 38 25.82 4.08 9.13
C ILE A 38 25.25 2.71 8.77
N ILE A 39 25.34 1.74 9.69
CA ILE A 39 24.71 0.43 9.55
C ILE A 39 23.25 0.52 10.01
N GLN A 40 22.33 0.05 9.17
CA GLN A 40 20.90 0.03 9.46
C GLN A 40 20.57 -1.11 10.42
N MET A 41 20.18 -0.79 11.67
CA MET A 41 19.70 -1.75 12.68
C MET A 41 18.35 -1.33 13.29
N GLY A 42 17.68 -0.31 12.74
CA GLY A 42 16.40 0.22 13.20
C GLY A 42 15.20 -0.35 12.45
N LEU A 43 15.38 -0.69 11.16
CA LEU A 43 14.34 -1.23 10.30
C LEU A 43 14.25 -2.76 10.40
N ALA A 44 13.05 -3.29 10.64
CA ALA A 44 12.79 -4.73 10.77
C ALA A 44 12.54 -5.37 9.39
N GLU A 45 13.58 -5.59 8.61
CA GLU A 45 13.53 -6.39 7.36
C GLU A 45 14.15 -7.78 7.54
N ASN A 46 13.70 -8.73 6.74
CA ASN A 46 14.26 -10.07 6.66
C ASN A 46 14.83 -10.28 5.26
N GLN A 47 16.15 -10.28 5.15
CA GLN A 47 16.90 -10.45 3.90
C GLN A 47 17.64 -11.80 3.87
N LEU A 48 17.54 -12.60 4.94
CA LEU A 48 18.40 -13.77 5.17
C LEU A 48 18.20 -14.94 4.21
N SER A 49 17.10 -14.94 3.46
CA SER A 49 16.61 -16.10 2.69
C SER A 49 16.26 -15.74 1.24
N PHE A 50 16.79 -14.63 0.72
CA PHE A 50 16.50 -14.14 -0.63
C PHE A 50 17.01 -15.07 -1.73
N ASP A 51 18.15 -15.73 -1.51
CA ASP A 51 18.71 -16.80 -2.35
C ASP A 51 17.69 -17.91 -2.66
N LEU A 52 16.84 -18.26 -1.70
CA LEU A 52 15.80 -19.29 -1.88
C LEU A 52 14.70 -18.80 -2.83
N ILE A 53 14.28 -17.54 -2.69
CA ILE A 53 13.23 -16.93 -3.54
C ILE A 53 13.78 -16.67 -4.94
N GLU A 54 15.01 -16.18 -5.05
CA GLU A 54 15.73 -16.01 -6.32
C GLU A 54 15.85 -17.34 -7.06
N SER A 55 16.21 -18.42 -6.35
CA SER A 55 16.27 -19.78 -6.92
C SER A 55 14.90 -20.28 -7.37
N TRP A 56 13.83 -20.01 -6.60
CA TRP A 56 12.47 -20.40 -6.96
C TRP A 56 11.97 -19.64 -8.19
N LEU A 57 12.17 -18.32 -8.24
CA LEU A 57 11.80 -17.48 -9.38
C LEU A 57 12.58 -17.85 -10.64
N ALA A 58 13.87 -18.15 -10.52
CA ALA A 58 14.68 -18.64 -11.64
C ALA A 58 14.22 -20.01 -12.17
N SER A 59 13.58 -20.82 -11.33
CA SER A 59 13.02 -22.14 -11.68
C SER A 59 11.56 -22.07 -12.19
N ASN A 60 10.83 -20.98 -11.92
CA ASN A 60 9.41 -20.82 -12.22
C ASN A 60 9.13 -19.54 -13.06
N PRO A 61 9.71 -19.42 -14.28
CA PRO A 61 9.59 -18.20 -15.10
C PRO A 61 8.14 -17.82 -15.44
N ASP A 62 7.24 -18.80 -15.64
CA ASP A 62 5.81 -18.57 -15.92
C ASP A 62 5.13 -17.67 -14.85
N ALA A 63 5.59 -17.70 -13.59
CA ALA A 63 5.06 -16.89 -12.50
C ALA A 63 5.44 -15.39 -12.59
N LEU A 64 6.51 -15.06 -13.32
CA LEU A 64 6.94 -13.69 -13.62
C LEU A 64 6.51 -13.22 -15.01
N GLU A 65 6.57 -14.10 -16.00
CA GLU A 65 6.17 -13.84 -17.40
C GLU A 65 4.64 -13.78 -17.60
N LEU A 66 3.87 -13.92 -16.51
CA LEU A 66 2.40 -13.97 -16.50
C LEU A 66 1.87 -15.01 -17.49
N LYS A 67 2.37 -16.24 -17.34
CA LYS A 67 1.96 -17.42 -18.10
C LYS A 67 1.32 -18.48 -17.20
N ARG A 68 0.49 -19.32 -17.81
CA ARG A 68 -0.15 -20.49 -17.21
C ARG A 68 -0.13 -21.58 -18.26
N ASN A 69 0.61 -22.67 -18.00
CA ASN A 69 0.85 -23.74 -18.99
C ASN A 69 1.52 -23.21 -20.29
N GLY A 70 2.37 -22.18 -20.19
CA GLY A 70 3.00 -21.53 -21.35
C GLY A 70 2.14 -20.49 -22.08
N GLU A 71 0.81 -20.47 -21.89
CA GLU A 71 -0.08 -19.43 -22.46
C GLU A 71 -0.10 -18.17 -21.59
N SER A 72 -0.13 -16.98 -22.20
CA SER A 72 -0.14 -15.73 -21.42
C SER A 72 -1.50 -15.43 -20.81
N VAL A 73 -1.54 -15.21 -19.50
CA VAL A 73 -2.71 -14.78 -18.74
C VAL A 73 -2.78 -13.26 -18.56
N PHE A 74 -1.91 -12.51 -19.24
CA PHE A 74 -1.82 -11.06 -19.08
C PHE A 74 -3.15 -10.33 -19.36
N LYS A 75 -3.95 -10.77 -20.35
CA LYS A 75 -5.29 -10.20 -20.61
C LYS A 75 -6.28 -10.48 -19.47
N GLU A 76 -6.18 -11.61 -18.78
CA GLU A 76 -7.00 -11.95 -17.60
C GLU A 76 -6.66 -11.03 -16.41
N LEU A 77 -5.38 -10.72 -16.23
CA LEU A 77 -4.86 -9.95 -15.09
C LEU A 77 -4.85 -8.43 -15.29
N ALA A 78 -4.84 -7.93 -16.52
CA ALA A 78 -4.77 -6.49 -16.84
C ALA A 78 -6.12 -5.75 -16.77
N LEU A 79 -7.22 -6.46 -16.50
CA LEU A 79 -8.56 -5.89 -16.37
C LEU A 79 -8.89 -5.56 -14.90
N PHE A 80 -9.98 -4.81 -14.68
CA PHE A 80 -10.48 -4.53 -13.34
C PHE A 80 -10.78 -5.83 -12.59
N GLN A 81 -10.05 -6.06 -11.51
CA GLN A 81 -10.31 -7.17 -10.59
C GLN A 81 -11.47 -6.84 -9.64
N ASP A 82 -12.06 -7.89 -9.09
CA ASP A 82 -12.97 -7.79 -7.94
C ASP A 82 -12.21 -7.23 -6.73
N TYR A 83 -12.82 -6.27 -6.01
CA TYR A 83 -12.27 -5.70 -4.77
C TYR A 83 -12.02 -6.76 -3.68
N ASN A 84 -12.71 -7.90 -3.76
CA ASN A 84 -12.48 -9.07 -2.90
C ASN A 84 -11.09 -9.71 -3.08
N GLY A 85 -10.39 -9.46 -4.20
CA GLY A 85 -9.10 -10.07 -4.55
C GLY A 85 -9.22 -11.34 -5.41
N PHE A 86 -8.10 -11.76 -6.00
CA PHE A 86 -8.02 -12.94 -6.87
C PHE A 86 -8.23 -14.24 -6.08
N PRO A 87 -9.30 -15.03 -6.33
CA PRO A 87 -9.68 -16.15 -5.45
C PRO A 87 -8.58 -17.19 -5.23
N ALA A 88 -7.81 -17.52 -6.27
CA ALA A 88 -6.69 -18.45 -6.14
C ALA A 88 -5.62 -17.92 -5.17
N PHE A 89 -5.34 -16.62 -5.16
CA PHE A 89 -4.40 -16.05 -4.19
C PHE A 89 -4.96 -16.07 -2.76
N LYS A 90 -6.25 -15.78 -2.57
CA LYS A 90 -6.90 -15.86 -1.25
C LYS A 90 -6.83 -17.27 -0.66
N ASN A 91 -7.08 -18.30 -1.48
CA ASN A 91 -7.00 -19.70 -1.09
C ASN A 91 -5.58 -20.09 -0.64
N GLU A 92 -4.57 -19.81 -1.46
CA GLU A 92 -3.18 -20.14 -1.12
C GLU A 92 -2.68 -19.35 0.10
N MET A 93 -3.21 -18.13 0.33
CA MET A 93 -2.96 -17.35 1.56
C MET A 93 -3.55 -18.00 2.81
N VAL A 94 -4.82 -18.45 2.80
CA VAL A 94 -5.42 -19.10 3.98
C VAL A 94 -4.78 -20.43 4.30
N ASP A 95 -4.41 -21.21 3.27
CA ASP A 95 -3.68 -22.47 3.44
C ASP A 95 -2.28 -22.25 4.01
N PHE A 96 -1.59 -21.17 3.60
CA PHE A 96 -0.30 -20.79 4.17
C PHE A 96 -0.44 -20.33 5.64
N MET A 97 -1.45 -19.51 5.94
CA MET A 97 -1.76 -19.09 7.33
C MET A 97 -2.07 -20.28 8.25
N ALA A 98 -2.86 -21.25 7.78
CA ALA A 98 -3.19 -22.47 8.51
C ALA A 98 -1.97 -23.36 8.72
N SER A 99 -1.18 -23.63 7.67
CA SER A 99 -0.03 -24.54 7.74
C SER A 99 1.09 -24.03 8.66
N MET A 100 1.40 -22.72 8.67
CA MET A 100 2.32 -22.13 9.66
C MET A 100 1.83 -22.27 11.11
N ARG A 101 0.50 -22.33 11.32
CA ARG A 101 -0.14 -22.59 12.62
C ARG A 101 -0.36 -24.09 12.88
N GLY A 102 0.36 -24.96 12.16
CA GLY A 102 0.26 -26.42 12.30
C GLY A 102 -1.08 -27.02 11.89
N ASN A 103 -1.88 -26.31 11.09
CA ASN A 103 -3.26 -26.62 10.71
C ASN A 103 -4.25 -26.79 11.89
N LYS A 104 -3.91 -26.30 13.09
CA LYS A 104 -4.81 -26.30 14.27
C LYS A 104 -6.07 -25.49 14.05
N VAL A 105 -5.97 -24.42 13.24
CA VAL A 105 -7.05 -23.49 12.92
C VAL A 105 -7.19 -23.38 11.40
N LYS A 106 -8.43 -23.24 10.93
CA LYS A 106 -8.75 -23.07 9.49
C LYS A 106 -9.27 -21.67 9.24
N PHE A 107 -8.91 -21.11 8.08
CA PHE A 107 -9.32 -19.76 7.67
C PHE A 107 -10.14 -19.85 6.38
N ASP A 108 -11.29 -19.17 6.34
CA ASP A 108 -12.17 -19.09 5.16
C ASP A 108 -11.69 -17.95 4.21
N PRO A 109 -11.39 -18.23 2.92
CA PRO A 109 -10.93 -17.20 1.98
C PRO A 109 -11.98 -16.10 1.71
N ASN A 110 -13.26 -16.32 2.04
CA ASN A 110 -14.30 -15.29 1.97
C ASN A 110 -14.25 -14.30 3.14
N LYS A 111 -13.68 -14.70 4.29
CA LYS A 111 -13.47 -13.86 5.49
C LYS A 111 -12.18 -13.03 5.45
N LEU A 112 -11.39 -13.17 4.39
CA LEU A 112 -10.11 -12.49 4.18
C LEU A 112 -10.29 -11.26 3.25
N VAL A 113 -9.74 -10.11 3.63
CA VAL A 113 -9.69 -8.88 2.82
C VAL A 113 -8.24 -8.50 2.56
N LEU A 114 -7.85 -8.34 1.28
CA LEU A 114 -6.48 -7.94 0.91
C LEU A 114 -6.27 -6.42 1.05
N THR A 115 -5.07 -6.02 1.46
CA THR A 115 -4.67 -4.62 1.71
C THR A 115 -3.20 -4.39 1.34
N ALA A 116 -2.78 -3.12 1.24
CA ALA A 116 -1.43 -2.69 0.88
C ALA A 116 -0.38 -2.87 2.02
N GLY A 117 -0.36 -4.03 2.67
CA GLY A 117 0.48 -4.36 3.84
C GLY A 117 -0.19 -4.04 5.19
N SER A 118 0.34 -4.59 6.29
CA SER A 118 -0.32 -4.51 7.62
C SER A 118 -0.64 -3.10 8.12
N THR A 119 0.14 -2.07 7.77
CA THR A 119 -0.21 -0.66 8.04
C THR A 119 -1.60 -0.32 7.48
N SER A 120 -1.86 -0.65 6.21
CA SER A 120 -3.16 -0.42 5.57
C SER A 120 -4.26 -1.32 6.15
N ALA A 121 -3.92 -2.54 6.59
CA ALA A 121 -4.86 -3.43 7.30
C ALA A 121 -5.31 -2.85 8.65
N ASN A 122 -4.35 -2.41 9.48
CA ASN A 122 -4.62 -1.82 10.79
C ASN A 122 -5.37 -0.47 10.65
N GLU A 123 -4.96 0.40 9.73
CA GLU A 123 -5.66 1.66 9.44
C GLU A 123 -7.11 1.41 8.97
N THR A 124 -7.31 0.45 8.06
CA THR A 124 -8.65 0.07 7.58
C THR A 124 -9.51 -0.48 8.72
N LEU A 125 -8.93 -1.24 9.66
CA LEU A 125 -9.65 -1.68 10.86
C LEU A 125 -10.02 -0.51 11.77
N MET A 126 -9.15 0.50 11.96
CA MET A 126 -9.51 1.71 12.70
C MET A 126 -10.71 2.42 12.05
N PHE A 127 -10.68 2.67 10.74
CA PHE A 127 -11.82 3.26 10.01
C PHE A 127 -13.11 2.42 10.06
N CYS A 128 -13.00 1.08 10.20
CA CYS A 128 -14.17 0.20 10.31
C CYS A 128 -14.71 0.07 11.74
N LEU A 129 -13.94 0.43 12.78
CA LEU A 129 -14.23 0.09 14.17
C LEU A 129 -14.22 1.26 15.15
N ALA A 130 -13.75 2.45 14.77
CA ALA A 130 -13.65 3.62 15.64
C ALA A 130 -14.17 4.89 14.97
N ASP A 131 -14.95 5.67 15.72
CA ASP A 131 -15.26 7.06 15.39
C ASP A 131 -14.09 7.99 15.79
N ARG A 132 -14.14 9.25 15.32
CA ARG A 132 -13.19 10.30 15.76
C ARG A 132 -13.22 10.47 17.28
N GLY A 133 -12.09 10.25 17.95
CA GLY A 133 -11.96 10.34 19.41
C GLY A 133 -12.37 9.07 20.18
N ASP A 134 -12.77 7.99 19.50
CA ASP A 134 -12.73 6.65 20.09
C ASP A 134 -11.26 6.20 20.28
N ALA A 135 -11.02 5.26 21.20
CA ALA A 135 -9.68 4.81 21.56
C ALA A 135 -9.46 3.30 21.46
N PHE A 136 -8.23 2.89 21.13
CA PHE A 136 -7.74 1.52 21.27
C PHE A 136 -6.67 1.42 22.36
N LEU A 137 -6.68 0.31 23.10
CA LEU A 137 -5.68 0.01 24.13
C LEU A 137 -4.50 -0.77 23.50
N LEU A 138 -3.26 -0.34 23.71
CA LEU A 138 -2.06 -0.99 23.14
C LEU A 138 -1.03 -1.30 24.25
N PRO A 139 -0.42 -2.50 24.31
CA PRO A 139 0.64 -2.83 25.26
C PRO A 139 1.94 -2.08 24.94
N ILE A 140 2.49 -1.36 25.91
CA ILE A 140 3.80 -0.71 25.76
C ILE A 140 4.95 -1.61 26.23
N PRO A 141 6.10 -1.63 25.53
CA PRO A 141 6.40 -0.89 24.30
C PRO A 141 5.76 -1.53 23.05
N TYR A 142 5.39 -0.70 22.06
CA TYR A 142 4.81 -1.13 20.78
C TYR A 142 5.57 -0.57 19.57
N TYR A 143 5.12 -0.91 18.35
CA TYR A 143 5.71 -0.45 17.09
C TYR A 143 5.56 1.09 16.91
N PRO A 144 6.67 1.86 16.79
CA PRO A 144 6.65 3.33 16.69
C PRO A 144 5.80 3.92 15.55
N GLY A 145 5.45 3.12 14.54
CA GLY A 145 4.58 3.59 13.45
C GLY A 145 3.10 3.69 13.83
N PHE A 146 2.65 3.04 14.91
CA PHE A 146 1.22 3.02 15.27
C PHE A 146 0.65 4.40 15.61
N ASP A 147 1.42 5.34 16.16
CA ASP A 147 0.96 6.72 16.35
C ASP A 147 0.53 7.39 15.03
N ARG A 148 1.28 7.16 13.96
CA ARG A 148 0.93 7.63 12.62
C ARG A 148 -0.18 6.76 12.01
N ASP A 149 0.07 5.46 11.95
CA ASP A 149 -0.73 4.46 11.20
C ASP A 149 -2.14 4.27 11.77
N LEU A 150 -2.35 4.48 13.08
CA LEU A 150 -3.64 4.30 13.74
C LEU A 150 -4.38 5.61 14.08
N LYS A 151 -3.69 6.77 14.11
CA LYS A 151 -4.27 8.04 14.57
C LYS A 151 -4.34 9.15 13.52
N TRP A 152 -3.33 9.29 12.65
CA TRP A 152 -3.14 10.54 11.90
C TRP A 152 -4.24 10.81 10.85
N ARG A 153 -4.67 9.77 10.12
CA ARG A 153 -5.77 9.88 9.13
C ARG A 153 -7.16 9.66 9.74
N THR A 154 -7.26 8.74 10.70
CA THR A 154 -8.47 8.25 11.37
C THR A 154 -8.99 9.16 12.50
N GLU A 155 -8.09 9.88 13.17
CA GLU A 155 -8.34 10.63 14.41
C GLU A 155 -8.88 9.76 15.57
N ALA A 156 -8.47 8.49 15.61
CA ALA A 156 -8.61 7.61 16.78
C ALA A 156 -7.45 7.80 17.76
N GLU A 157 -7.66 7.44 19.03
CA GLU A 157 -6.68 7.59 20.10
C GLU A 157 -6.03 6.27 20.56
N ILE A 158 -4.82 6.35 21.11
CA ILE A 158 -4.08 5.22 21.69
C ILE A 158 -3.94 5.43 23.19
N VAL A 159 -4.34 4.46 24.00
CA VAL A 159 -4.14 4.46 25.45
C VAL A 159 -3.23 3.28 25.85
N PRO A 160 -2.10 3.51 26.55
CA PRO A 160 -1.11 2.47 26.79
C PRO A 160 -1.48 1.53 27.95
N ILE A 161 -1.49 0.23 27.67
CA ILE A 161 -1.48 -0.86 28.65
C ILE A 161 -0.04 -0.98 29.17
N LYS A 162 0.17 -0.65 30.45
CA LYS A 162 1.50 -0.46 31.05
C LYS A 162 2.16 -1.78 31.43
N CYS A 163 2.83 -2.41 30.49
CA CYS A 163 3.75 -3.51 30.76
C CYS A 163 5.15 -2.97 31.13
N THR A 164 5.94 -3.74 31.89
CA THR A 164 7.26 -3.30 32.41
C THR A 164 8.30 -4.42 32.36
N SER A 165 9.60 -4.10 32.38
CA SER A 165 10.66 -5.10 32.33
C SER A 165 10.65 -6.04 33.55
N ALA A 166 10.07 -5.61 34.68
CA ALA A 166 9.93 -6.39 35.90
C ALA A 166 9.14 -7.71 35.74
N ASN A 167 8.19 -7.77 34.80
CA ASN A 167 7.48 -9.02 34.45
C ASN A 167 7.83 -9.57 33.05
N GLY A 168 8.86 -9.02 32.39
CA GLY A 168 9.20 -9.32 31.00
C GLY A 168 8.26 -8.67 29.97
N TYR A 169 7.61 -7.57 30.32
CA TYR A 169 6.59 -6.86 29.55
C TYR A 169 5.34 -7.68 29.20
N LYS A 170 4.93 -8.59 30.10
CA LYS A 170 3.73 -9.41 29.94
C LYS A 170 2.44 -8.65 30.26
N ILE A 171 1.35 -9.00 29.59
CA ILE A 171 0.03 -8.41 29.81
C ILE A 171 -0.64 -9.02 31.05
N THR A 172 -1.16 -8.17 31.93
CA THR A 172 -1.95 -8.55 33.11
C THR A 172 -3.35 -7.95 33.05
N GLU A 173 -4.31 -8.62 33.70
CA GLU A 173 -5.69 -8.13 33.88
C GLU A 173 -5.70 -6.72 34.49
N THR A 174 -4.87 -6.47 35.51
CA THR A 174 -4.72 -5.17 36.16
C THR A 174 -4.27 -4.08 35.19
N ALA A 175 -3.32 -4.36 34.30
CA ALA A 175 -2.82 -3.38 33.34
C ALA A 175 -3.85 -3.07 32.23
N LEU A 176 -4.70 -4.03 31.86
CA LEU A 176 -5.81 -3.85 30.93
C LEU A 176 -6.89 -2.93 31.56
N GLU A 177 -7.28 -3.22 32.80
CA GLU A 177 -8.27 -2.44 33.55
C GLU A 177 -7.76 -1.01 33.87
N GLU A 178 -6.49 -0.85 34.27
CA GLU A 178 -5.89 0.48 34.46
C GLU A 178 -5.92 1.33 33.18
N ALA A 179 -5.64 0.74 32.02
CA ALA A 179 -5.69 1.43 30.73
C ALA A 179 -7.13 1.80 30.33
N TYR A 180 -8.11 0.93 30.61
CA TYR A 180 -9.53 1.21 30.41
C TYR A 180 -10.01 2.38 31.27
N GLN A 181 -9.69 2.36 32.57
CA GLN A 181 -9.99 3.47 33.49
C GLN A 181 -9.24 4.76 33.12
N GLN A 182 -8.04 4.67 32.54
CA GLN A 182 -7.31 5.83 32.03
C GLN A 182 -8.01 6.43 30.80
N ALA A 183 -8.53 5.60 29.87
CA ALA A 183 -9.34 6.07 28.74
C ALA A 183 -10.63 6.76 29.23
N GLN A 184 -11.35 6.17 30.19
CA GLN A 184 -12.53 6.77 30.80
C GLN A 184 -12.23 8.13 31.47
N LYS A 185 -11.09 8.27 32.17
CA LYS A 185 -10.65 9.54 32.77
C LYS A 185 -10.36 10.65 31.74
N PHE A 186 -10.04 10.28 30.51
CA PHE A 186 -9.91 11.20 29.38
C PHE A 186 -11.21 11.37 28.56
N ASN A 187 -12.33 10.80 29.02
CA ASN A 187 -13.62 10.76 28.31
C ASN A 187 -13.50 10.13 26.90
N LEU A 188 -12.59 9.16 26.74
CA LEU A 188 -12.40 8.39 25.51
C LEU A 188 -13.23 7.09 25.59
N LYS A 189 -13.94 6.78 24.50
CA LYS A 189 -14.72 5.54 24.35
C LYS A 189 -13.81 4.45 23.80
N VAL A 190 -13.51 3.44 24.63
CA VAL A 190 -12.67 2.31 24.21
C VAL A 190 -13.42 1.43 23.22
N LYS A 191 -12.79 1.13 22.09
CA LYS A 191 -13.35 0.28 21.03
C LYS A 191 -12.66 -1.07 20.91
N GLY A 192 -11.42 -1.21 21.39
CA GLY A 192 -10.75 -2.50 21.41
C GLY A 192 -9.36 -2.47 22.02
N VAL A 193 -8.73 -3.64 22.03
CA VAL A 193 -7.31 -3.82 22.30
C VAL A 193 -6.63 -4.18 20.98
N LEU A 194 -5.50 -3.54 20.66
CA LEU A 194 -4.64 -3.95 19.56
C LEU A 194 -3.32 -4.49 20.12
N VAL A 195 -2.94 -5.69 19.69
CA VAL A 195 -1.71 -6.36 20.08
C VAL A 195 -0.93 -6.82 18.86
N THR A 196 0.40 -6.79 18.93
CA THR A 196 1.26 -7.47 17.95
C THR A 196 1.80 -8.75 18.59
N ASN A 197 1.62 -9.89 17.94
CA ASN A 197 2.04 -11.20 18.45
C ASN A 197 2.61 -12.07 17.31
N PRO A 198 3.92 -12.38 17.28
CA PRO A 198 4.98 -11.93 18.19
C PRO A 198 5.14 -10.40 18.28
N SER A 199 5.54 -9.91 19.46
CA SER A 199 5.63 -8.49 19.76
C SER A 199 6.75 -7.77 19.01
N ASN A 200 6.44 -6.55 18.55
CA ASN A 200 7.38 -5.54 18.10
C ASN A 200 7.27 -4.37 19.10
N PRO A 201 8.32 -4.09 19.92
CA PRO A 201 9.73 -4.35 19.66
C PRO A 201 10.36 -5.54 20.40
N LEU A 202 9.61 -6.34 21.16
CA LEU A 202 10.17 -7.28 22.14
C LEU A 202 10.73 -8.59 21.54
N GLY A 203 10.14 -9.09 20.45
CA GLY A 203 10.46 -10.39 19.84
C GLY A 203 9.88 -11.60 20.60
N THR A 204 8.98 -11.36 21.54
CA THR A 204 8.32 -12.40 22.36
C THR A 204 6.96 -12.78 21.78
N THR A 205 6.61 -14.07 21.79
CA THR A 205 5.22 -14.54 21.63
C THR A 205 4.45 -14.36 22.93
N MET A 206 3.17 -14.00 22.84
CA MET A 206 2.25 -14.04 23.99
C MET A 206 1.99 -15.47 24.44
N THR A 207 1.85 -15.67 25.76
CA THR A 207 1.43 -16.95 26.33
C THR A 207 -0.08 -17.16 26.23
N ARG A 208 -0.56 -18.41 26.34
CA ARG A 208 -2.00 -18.71 26.41
C ARG A 208 -2.71 -17.95 27.55
N LEU A 209 -2.02 -17.70 28.67
CA LEU A 209 -2.55 -16.93 29.79
C LEU A 209 -2.80 -15.46 29.40
N GLU A 210 -1.86 -14.82 28.71
CA GLU A 210 -2.02 -13.44 28.22
C GLU A 210 -3.11 -13.33 27.15
N LEU A 211 -3.21 -14.31 26.25
CA LEU A 211 -4.30 -14.39 25.28
C LEU A 211 -5.66 -14.59 25.96
N ASN A 212 -5.72 -15.36 27.05
CA ASN A 212 -6.94 -15.49 27.85
C ASN A 212 -7.32 -14.17 28.54
N HIS A 213 -6.38 -13.48 29.21
CA HIS A 213 -6.65 -12.15 29.81
C HIS A 213 -7.26 -11.19 28.78
N LEU A 214 -6.75 -11.19 27.53
CA LEU A 214 -7.27 -10.37 26.44
C LEU A 214 -8.69 -10.79 26.00
N ILE A 215 -8.95 -12.10 25.86
CA ILE A 215 -10.25 -12.65 25.48
C ILE A 215 -11.30 -12.35 26.55
N ASP A 216 -11.00 -12.61 27.82
CA ASP A 216 -11.92 -12.40 28.95
C ASP A 216 -12.26 -10.92 29.13
N PHE A 217 -11.25 -10.03 29.00
CA PHE A 217 -11.45 -8.59 29.02
C PHE A 217 -12.29 -8.07 27.83
N ALA A 218 -12.12 -8.64 26.63
CA ALA A 218 -12.93 -8.27 25.45
C ALA A 218 -14.35 -8.87 25.47
N ILE A 219 -14.58 -9.94 26.24
CA ILE A 219 -15.93 -10.39 26.61
C ILE A 219 -16.54 -9.38 27.59
N GLU A 220 -15.86 -9.09 28.70
CA GLU A 220 -16.37 -8.26 29.80
C GLU A 220 -16.70 -6.81 29.40
N LYS A 221 -15.82 -6.14 28.64
CA LYS A 221 -16.02 -4.74 28.23
C LYS A 221 -16.79 -4.58 26.90
N GLU A 222 -17.18 -5.69 26.28
CA GLU A 222 -17.82 -5.75 24.96
C GLU A 222 -17.04 -5.13 23.77
N ILE A 223 -15.71 -5.07 23.87
CA ILE A 223 -14.84 -4.43 22.89
C ILE A 223 -14.22 -5.42 21.87
N HIS A 224 -13.50 -4.87 20.88
CA HIS A 224 -12.79 -5.63 19.84
C HIS A 224 -11.39 -6.09 20.28
N ILE A 225 -10.87 -7.14 19.62
CA ILE A 225 -9.45 -7.51 19.64
C ILE A 225 -8.91 -7.43 18.21
N ILE A 226 -7.77 -6.75 18.03
CA ILE A 226 -6.98 -6.80 16.81
C ILE A 226 -5.65 -7.49 17.13
N SER A 227 -5.43 -8.67 16.56
CA SER A 227 -4.19 -9.44 16.65
C SER A 227 -3.37 -9.21 15.38
N ASP A 228 -2.34 -8.37 15.43
CA ASP A 228 -1.38 -8.22 14.34
C ASP A 228 -0.34 -9.34 14.42
N GLU A 229 -0.58 -10.38 13.62
CA GLU A 229 0.21 -11.62 13.56
C GLU A 229 1.29 -11.58 12.46
N ILE A 230 1.68 -10.37 12.02
CA ILE A 230 2.71 -10.10 10.99
C ILE A 230 4.06 -10.82 11.18
N TYR A 231 4.42 -11.19 12.41
CA TYR A 231 5.66 -11.93 12.73
C TYR A 231 5.45 -13.45 12.93
N SER A 232 4.26 -14.00 12.68
CA SER A 232 3.89 -15.37 13.07
C SER A 232 4.76 -16.49 12.47
N GLY A 233 5.30 -16.32 11.27
CA GLY A 233 6.26 -17.25 10.67
C GLY A 233 7.71 -17.05 11.13
N THR A 234 8.05 -15.93 11.79
CA THR A 234 9.40 -15.62 12.30
C THR A 234 9.70 -16.17 13.71
N VAL A 235 8.90 -17.11 14.22
CA VAL A 235 9.19 -17.82 15.50
C VAL A 235 10.17 -18.96 15.24
N PHE A 236 11.26 -19.02 16.02
CA PHE A 236 12.37 -19.96 15.79
C PHE A 236 12.89 -20.66 17.07
N ASN A 237 12.34 -20.33 18.23
CA ASN A 237 12.58 -20.98 19.52
C ASN A 237 11.27 -21.21 20.27
N SER A 238 11.27 -22.10 21.25
CA SER A 238 10.15 -22.27 22.19
C SER A 238 9.94 -21.02 23.06
N PRO A 239 8.71 -20.74 23.54
CA PRO A 239 7.45 -21.43 23.20
C PRO A 239 7.05 -21.22 21.74
N SER A 240 6.24 -22.11 21.18
CA SER A 240 5.72 -21.95 19.82
C SER A 240 4.66 -20.86 19.74
N PHE A 241 4.42 -20.35 18.52
CA PHE A 241 3.36 -19.38 18.26
C PHE A 241 1.96 -19.94 18.60
N VAL A 242 1.14 -19.09 19.20
CA VAL A 242 -0.30 -19.30 19.38
C VAL A 242 -1.03 -18.09 18.79
N SER A 243 -1.93 -18.35 17.83
CA SER A 243 -2.80 -17.33 17.23
C SER A 243 -3.99 -17.01 18.14
N ILE A 244 -4.55 -15.80 18.04
CA ILE A 244 -5.79 -15.48 18.79
C ILE A 244 -6.94 -16.43 18.42
N ALA A 245 -7.01 -16.86 17.16
CA ALA A 245 -8.02 -17.82 16.70
C ALA A 245 -7.79 -19.24 17.29
N GLU A 246 -6.55 -19.63 17.57
CA GLU A 246 -6.25 -20.89 18.27
C GLU A 246 -6.75 -20.83 19.72
N ALA A 247 -6.49 -19.72 20.42
CA ALA A 247 -6.93 -19.54 21.81
C ALA A 247 -8.47 -19.46 21.96
N LEU A 248 -9.16 -18.89 20.96
CA LEU A 248 -10.63 -18.87 20.92
C LEU A 248 -11.22 -20.26 20.65
N THR A 249 -10.68 -21.01 19.68
CA THR A 249 -11.10 -22.40 19.37
C THR A 249 -10.84 -23.36 20.52
N GLU A 250 -9.69 -23.28 21.19
CA GLU A 250 -9.40 -24.11 22.39
C GLU A 250 -10.37 -23.85 23.55
N ARG A 251 -11.05 -22.69 23.55
CA ARG A 251 -12.09 -22.33 24.52
C ARG A 251 -13.52 -22.59 24.04
N ASN A 252 -13.70 -23.09 22.81
CA ASN A 252 -15.00 -23.31 22.17
C ASN A 252 -15.83 -22.01 22.07
N LEU A 253 -15.20 -20.90 21.69
CA LEU A 253 -15.82 -19.57 21.62
C LEU A 253 -16.30 -19.17 20.21
N GLU A 254 -16.28 -20.08 19.24
CA GLU A 254 -16.69 -19.79 17.85
C GLU A 254 -18.16 -19.35 17.70
N ASP A 255 -19.04 -19.80 18.58
CA ASP A 255 -20.46 -19.41 18.61
C ASP A 255 -20.72 -18.18 19.52
N ALA A 256 -19.68 -17.59 20.14
CA ALA A 256 -19.79 -16.46 21.05
C ALA A 256 -19.44 -15.12 20.36
N GLU A 257 -20.08 -14.01 20.75
CA GLU A 257 -19.91 -12.71 20.08
C GLU A 257 -18.47 -12.19 20.03
N VAL A 258 -17.60 -12.59 20.97
CA VAL A 258 -16.18 -12.24 20.91
C VAL A 258 -15.48 -12.76 19.64
N TRP A 259 -15.94 -13.87 19.05
CA TRP A 259 -15.46 -14.38 17.75
C TRP A 259 -15.75 -13.44 16.58
N ASN A 260 -16.82 -12.63 16.68
CA ASN A 260 -17.17 -11.55 15.75
C ASN A 260 -16.51 -10.20 16.12
N ARG A 261 -15.95 -10.08 17.32
CA ARG A 261 -15.17 -8.91 17.77
C ARG A 261 -13.66 -9.09 17.63
N CYS A 262 -13.19 -10.29 17.30
CA CYS A 262 -11.79 -10.61 17.01
C CYS A 262 -11.45 -10.48 15.52
N HIS A 263 -10.32 -9.81 15.25
CA HIS A 263 -9.78 -9.56 13.91
C HIS A 263 -8.29 -9.91 13.90
N ILE A 264 -7.82 -10.55 12.83
CA ILE A 264 -6.40 -10.84 12.62
C ILE A 264 -5.87 -9.97 11.48
N VAL A 265 -4.73 -9.32 11.70
CA VAL A 265 -3.92 -8.69 10.65
C VAL A 265 -2.73 -9.58 10.34
N TYR A 266 -2.44 -9.77 9.05
CA TYR A 266 -1.34 -10.63 8.61
C TYR A 266 -0.67 -10.11 7.32
N SER A 267 0.59 -10.46 7.08
CA SER A 267 1.37 -10.03 5.91
C SER A 267 2.60 -10.91 5.65
N LEU A 268 2.91 -11.17 4.38
CA LEU A 268 4.11 -11.87 3.93
C LEU A 268 5.42 -11.04 4.12
N SER A 269 5.32 -9.79 4.59
CA SER A 269 6.43 -8.83 4.66
C SER A 269 7.61 -9.25 5.53
N LYS A 270 7.40 -10.16 6.49
CA LYS A 270 8.41 -10.59 7.48
C LYS A 270 8.72 -12.07 7.33
N ASP A 271 7.65 -12.87 7.25
CA ASP A 271 7.73 -14.33 7.12
C ASP A 271 8.43 -14.75 5.82
N LEU A 272 8.10 -14.14 4.67
CA LEU A 272 8.80 -14.34 3.39
C LEU A 272 9.83 -13.23 3.06
N GLY A 273 9.94 -12.21 3.90
CA GLY A 273 10.86 -11.09 3.67
C GLY A 273 10.50 -10.21 2.46
N LEU A 274 9.21 -10.08 2.10
CA LEU A 274 8.76 -9.33 0.91
C LEU A 274 8.03 -8.00 1.21
N PRO A 275 8.57 -7.06 2.03
CA PRO A 275 7.88 -5.82 2.38
C PRO A 275 7.59 -4.90 1.17
N GLY A 276 8.44 -4.93 0.14
CA GLY A 276 8.29 -4.16 -1.11
C GLY A 276 7.16 -4.65 -2.01
N PHE A 277 6.67 -5.89 -1.81
CA PHE A 277 5.51 -6.43 -2.54
C PHE A 277 4.16 -5.89 -2.02
N ARG A 278 4.16 -5.14 -0.90
CA ARG A 278 2.96 -4.46 -0.33
C ARG A 278 1.75 -5.37 -0.09
N VAL A 279 1.95 -6.63 0.29
CA VAL A 279 0.84 -7.55 0.59
C VAL A 279 0.53 -7.58 2.08
N GLY A 280 -0.71 -7.31 2.45
CA GLY A 280 -1.28 -7.55 3.78
C GLY A 280 -2.73 -8.01 3.67
N MET A 281 -3.31 -8.41 4.79
CA MET A 281 -4.73 -8.74 4.88
C MET A 281 -5.31 -8.51 6.27
N ILE A 282 -6.64 -8.37 6.29
CA ILE A 282 -7.50 -8.51 7.45
C ILE A 282 -8.20 -9.87 7.33
N TYR A 283 -8.32 -10.61 8.41
CA TYR A 283 -9.23 -11.75 8.54
C TYR A 283 -10.22 -11.48 9.68
N SER A 284 -11.51 -11.66 9.42
CA SER A 284 -12.55 -11.52 10.47
C SER A 284 -13.78 -12.38 10.17
N ASN A 285 -14.40 -12.91 11.23
CA ASN A 285 -15.69 -13.60 11.12
C ASN A 285 -16.85 -12.63 10.83
N ASN A 286 -16.70 -11.36 11.24
CA ASN A 286 -17.74 -10.34 11.16
C ASN A 286 -17.95 -9.86 9.72
N GLN A 287 -19.08 -10.23 9.14
CA GLN A 287 -19.43 -9.91 7.75
C GLN A 287 -19.60 -8.40 7.50
N ALA A 288 -19.99 -7.61 8.50
CA ALA A 288 -20.05 -6.16 8.36
C ALA A 288 -18.64 -5.55 8.24
N VAL A 289 -17.69 -6.00 9.06
CA VAL A 289 -16.28 -5.57 8.98
C VAL A 289 -15.63 -6.03 7.67
N VAL A 290 -15.85 -7.28 7.24
CA VAL A 290 -15.36 -7.77 5.93
C VAL A 290 -15.95 -6.95 4.78
N SER A 291 -17.25 -6.63 4.83
CA SER A 291 -17.92 -5.83 3.80
C SER A 291 -17.50 -4.36 3.78
N ALA A 292 -17.19 -3.77 4.94
CA ALA A 292 -16.67 -2.40 5.05
C ALA A 292 -15.21 -2.34 4.57
N ALA A 293 -14.34 -3.20 5.10
CA ALA A 293 -12.94 -3.26 4.73
C ALA A 293 -12.74 -3.57 3.23
N THR A 294 -13.58 -4.41 2.61
CA THR A 294 -13.52 -4.67 1.15
C THR A 294 -13.93 -3.46 0.30
N LYS A 295 -14.73 -2.52 0.84
CA LYS A 295 -15.02 -1.25 0.15
C LYS A 295 -13.84 -0.27 0.31
N MET A 296 -13.23 -0.23 1.49
CA MET A 296 -12.10 0.65 1.80
C MET A 296 -10.76 0.17 1.22
N SER A 297 -10.59 -1.13 0.97
CA SER A 297 -9.39 -1.65 0.29
C SER A 297 -9.21 -1.10 -1.12
N SER A 298 -10.26 -0.51 -1.73
CA SER A 298 -10.20 0.15 -3.04
C SER A 298 -9.20 1.30 -3.13
N PHE A 299 -8.81 1.92 -2.00
CA PHE A 299 -7.73 2.91 -1.95
C PHE A 299 -6.31 2.29 -1.91
N GLY A 300 -6.20 0.99 -1.56
CA GLY A 300 -4.93 0.30 -1.30
C GLY A 300 -4.91 -1.16 -1.78
N LEU A 301 -5.33 -1.41 -3.02
CA LEU A 301 -5.36 -2.76 -3.62
C LEU A 301 -3.96 -3.31 -3.94
N VAL A 302 -3.78 -4.61 -3.68
CA VAL A 302 -2.61 -5.38 -4.15
C VAL A 302 -2.70 -5.60 -5.66
N SER A 303 -1.62 -5.38 -6.42
CA SER A 303 -1.66 -5.49 -7.89
C SER A 303 -1.96 -6.92 -8.36
N ALA A 304 -2.70 -7.04 -9.46
CA ALA A 304 -3.08 -8.33 -10.06
C ALA A 304 -1.86 -9.22 -10.39
N GLN A 305 -0.76 -8.60 -10.86
CA GLN A 305 0.53 -9.24 -11.09
C GLN A 305 1.08 -9.86 -9.80
N THR A 306 1.16 -9.08 -8.72
CA THR A 306 1.70 -9.53 -7.44
C THR A 306 0.84 -10.62 -6.80
N GLN A 307 -0.49 -10.51 -6.86
CA GLN A 307 -1.39 -11.59 -6.44
C GLN A 307 -1.15 -12.87 -7.26
N TYR A 308 -0.95 -12.76 -8.58
CA TYR A 308 -0.65 -13.91 -9.43
C TYR A 308 0.68 -14.57 -9.08
N THR A 309 1.80 -13.83 -9.11
CA THR A 309 3.14 -14.36 -8.82
C THR A 309 3.19 -15.03 -7.44
N LEU A 310 2.61 -14.40 -6.42
CA LEU A 310 2.60 -14.96 -5.06
C LEU A 310 1.64 -16.15 -4.91
N SER A 311 0.53 -16.21 -5.66
CA SER A 311 -0.31 -17.42 -5.69
C SER A 311 0.45 -18.64 -6.21
N GLN A 312 1.31 -18.48 -7.22
CA GLN A 312 2.11 -19.60 -7.72
C GLN A 312 3.20 -20.02 -6.72
N MET A 313 3.78 -19.07 -6.00
CA MET A 313 4.80 -19.33 -4.96
C MET A 313 4.21 -20.03 -3.73
N LEU A 314 3.07 -19.55 -3.22
CA LEU A 314 2.39 -20.15 -2.05
C LEU A 314 1.75 -21.50 -2.34
N LYS A 315 1.49 -21.81 -3.61
CA LYS A 315 1.00 -23.10 -4.08
C LYS A 315 2.06 -24.19 -4.07
N ASP A 316 3.34 -23.84 -4.23
CA ASP A 316 4.46 -24.77 -4.10
C ASP A 316 4.72 -25.08 -2.63
N LYS A 317 3.91 -25.99 -2.08
CA LYS A 317 3.97 -26.38 -0.66
C LYS A 317 5.33 -26.97 -0.26
N LYS A 318 6.09 -27.51 -1.22
CA LYS A 318 7.45 -28.01 -0.99
C LYS A 318 8.43 -26.85 -0.84
N PHE A 319 8.36 -25.86 -1.72
CA PHE A 319 9.14 -24.62 -1.57
C PHE A 319 8.79 -23.91 -0.26
N THR A 320 7.50 -23.67 0.04
CA THR A 320 7.12 -22.92 1.25
C THR A 320 7.57 -23.61 2.53
N ALA A 321 7.45 -24.95 2.62
CA ALA A 321 7.92 -25.70 3.79
C ALA A 321 9.44 -25.56 3.98
N ASN A 322 10.22 -25.85 2.92
CA ASN A 322 11.67 -25.73 2.94
C ASN A 322 12.14 -24.30 3.26
N TYR A 323 11.47 -23.30 2.67
CA TYR A 323 11.76 -21.89 2.90
C TYR A 323 11.56 -21.52 4.36
N MET A 324 10.40 -21.87 4.96
CA MET A 324 10.10 -21.48 6.34
C MET A 324 11.06 -22.15 7.34
N GLU A 325 11.38 -23.43 7.15
CA GLU A 325 12.32 -24.15 8.00
C GLU A 325 13.74 -23.53 7.96
N GLU A 326 14.24 -23.24 6.75
CA GLU A 326 15.58 -22.66 6.57
C GLU A 326 15.63 -21.19 7.03
N ASN A 327 14.58 -20.41 6.75
CA ASN A 327 14.46 -19.03 7.21
C ASN A 327 14.47 -18.95 8.75
N GLN A 328 13.77 -19.85 9.45
CA GLN A 328 13.79 -19.92 10.91
C GLN A 328 15.17 -20.31 11.46
N LYS A 329 15.89 -21.26 10.84
CA LYS A 329 17.28 -21.58 11.20
C LYS A 329 18.22 -20.38 11.05
N ARG A 330 18.12 -19.66 9.93
CA ARG A 330 18.95 -18.48 9.63
C ARG A 330 18.65 -17.33 10.59
N LEU A 331 17.37 -17.06 10.88
CA LEU A 331 16.95 -16.08 11.89
C LEU A 331 17.51 -16.41 13.27
N LYS A 332 17.39 -17.68 13.71
CA LYS A 332 17.93 -18.16 14.98
C LYS A 332 19.45 -17.95 15.08
N ARG A 333 20.21 -18.48 14.12
CA ARG A 333 21.68 -18.31 14.03
C ARG A 333 22.05 -16.83 14.11
N ARG A 334 21.36 -15.98 13.34
CA ARG A 334 21.67 -14.55 13.27
C ARG A 334 21.33 -13.81 14.57
N LYS A 335 20.23 -14.18 15.25
CA LYS A 335 19.96 -13.71 16.62
C LYS A 335 21.09 -14.14 17.57
N GLU A 336 21.48 -15.41 17.55
CA GLU A 336 22.50 -15.95 18.45
C GLU A 336 23.84 -15.22 18.29
N MET A 337 24.22 -14.86 17.06
CA MET A 337 25.36 -13.97 16.79
C MET A 337 25.23 -12.60 17.47
N LEU A 338 24.09 -11.92 17.31
CA LEU A 338 23.83 -10.62 17.95
C LEU A 338 23.88 -10.72 19.48
N VAL A 339 23.18 -11.69 20.06
CA VAL A 339 23.10 -11.87 21.52
C VAL A 339 24.46 -12.21 22.13
N CYS A 340 25.26 -13.07 21.47
CA CYS A 340 26.62 -13.37 21.90
C CYS A 340 27.55 -12.15 21.76
N GLY A 341 27.41 -11.36 20.69
CA GLY A 341 28.16 -10.11 20.49
C GLY A 341 27.86 -9.07 21.56
N LEU A 342 26.57 -8.80 21.82
CA LEU A 342 26.11 -7.90 22.88
C LEU A 342 26.63 -8.34 24.26
N LYS A 343 26.48 -9.62 24.60
CA LYS A 343 26.99 -10.20 25.85
C LYS A 343 28.51 -10.07 25.97
N GLY A 344 29.25 -10.24 24.87
CA GLY A 344 30.70 -10.01 24.81
C GLY A 344 31.10 -8.53 24.96
N ALA A 345 30.19 -7.60 24.69
CA ALA A 345 30.32 -6.17 24.98
C ALA A 345 29.70 -5.77 26.34
N GLY A 346 29.32 -6.72 27.20
CA GLY A 346 28.71 -6.46 28.52
C GLY A 346 27.22 -6.09 28.51
N ILE A 347 26.62 -5.93 27.32
CA ILE A 347 25.22 -5.55 27.13
C ILE A 347 24.30 -6.77 27.24
N ARG A 348 23.11 -6.57 27.81
CA ARG A 348 22.07 -7.61 27.97
C ARG A 348 20.91 -7.37 27.01
N CYS A 349 20.08 -8.40 26.80
CA CYS A 349 18.83 -8.30 26.06
C CYS A 349 17.72 -9.08 26.76
N LEU A 350 16.47 -8.75 26.44
CA LEU A 350 15.31 -9.57 26.79
C LEU A 350 15.40 -10.94 26.10
N GLU A 351 14.94 -11.99 26.78
CA GLU A 351 14.86 -13.32 26.18
C GLU A 351 13.67 -13.43 25.23
N SER A 352 13.93 -13.21 23.94
CA SER A 352 12.97 -13.36 22.84
C SER A 352 12.99 -14.77 22.20
N ASN A 353 11.92 -15.15 21.50
CA ASN A 353 11.81 -16.43 20.78
C ASN A 353 11.47 -16.28 19.28
N ALA A 354 11.24 -15.06 18.83
CA ALA A 354 10.75 -14.72 17.50
C ALA A 354 11.25 -13.36 17.00
N GLY A 355 10.83 -12.98 15.78
CA GLY A 355 11.02 -11.64 15.24
C GLY A 355 12.37 -11.43 14.56
N LEU A 356 12.64 -10.18 14.19
CA LEU A 356 13.80 -9.77 13.37
C LEU A 356 14.81 -8.93 14.17
N PHE A 357 14.61 -8.84 15.48
CA PHE A 357 15.26 -7.90 16.39
C PHE A 357 15.37 -8.43 17.82
N CYS A 358 16.21 -7.78 18.61
CA CYS A 358 16.28 -7.94 20.06
C CYS A 358 15.92 -6.63 20.76
N TRP A 359 15.34 -6.75 21.96
CA TRP A 359 15.14 -5.65 22.90
C TRP A 359 16.32 -5.64 23.89
N VAL A 360 17.05 -4.54 23.94
CA VAL A 360 18.43 -4.46 24.44
C VAL A 360 18.52 -3.48 25.62
N ASP A 361 19.19 -3.90 26.70
CA ASP A 361 19.32 -3.16 27.95
C ASP A 361 20.68 -2.43 28.00
N MET A 362 20.62 -1.11 27.79
CA MET A 362 21.75 -0.18 27.85
C MET A 362 21.64 0.77 29.04
N ARG A 363 20.81 0.48 30.06
CA ARG A 363 20.62 1.36 31.23
C ARG A 363 21.91 1.70 31.96
N HIS A 364 22.86 0.76 31.97
CA HIS A 364 24.20 0.91 32.54
C HIS A 364 25.17 1.81 31.73
N LEU A 365 24.77 2.26 30.53
CA LEU A 365 25.51 3.19 29.67
C LEU A 365 24.93 4.61 29.71
N LEU A 366 23.88 4.85 30.50
CA LEU A 366 23.28 6.17 30.65
C LEU A 366 24.01 7.00 31.71
N GLU A 367 24.17 8.30 31.44
CA GLU A 367 24.69 9.28 32.41
C GLU A 367 23.71 9.55 33.56
N SER A 368 22.41 9.31 33.34
CA SER A 368 21.34 9.35 34.34
C SER A 368 20.16 8.51 33.88
N ASN A 369 19.30 8.05 34.79
CA ASN A 369 18.12 7.24 34.45
C ASN A 369 16.97 8.09 33.87
N THR A 370 17.19 8.67 32.68
CA THR A 370 16.31 9.66 32.03
C THR A 370 16.20 9.42 30.52
N PHE A 371 15.10 9.83 29.89
CA PHE A 371 14.93 9.74 28.44
C PHE A 371 15.83 10.75 27.69
N GLU A 372 16.22 11.83 28.35
CA GLU A 372 17.21 12.79 27.88
C GLU A 372 18.58 12.12 27.72
N ALA A 373 19.00 11.30 28.70
CA ALA A 373 20.23 10.51 28.61
C ALA A 373 20.11 9.38 27.57
N GLU A 374 18.95 8.72 27.44
CA GLU A 374 18.69 7.75 26.37
C GLU A 374 18.84 8.40 24.99
N LYS A 375 18.27 9.59 24.79
CA LYS A 375 18.36 10.37 23.55
C LYS A 375 19.77 10.89 23.28
N LYS A 376 20.57 11.18 24.32
CA LYS A 376 22.00 11.51 24.21
C LYS A 376 22.82 10.29 23.77
N LEU A 377 22.63 9.14 24.42
CA LEU A 377 23.27 7.88 24.04
C LEU A 377 22.90 7.48 22.61
N TRP A 378 21.61 7.55 22.25
CA TRP A 378 21.14 7.30 20.89
C TRP A 378 21.87 8.16 19.85
N LYS A 379 21.98 9.48 20.08
CA LYS A 379 22.74 10.38 19.19
C LYS A 379 24.21 9.97 19.07
N LYS A 380 24.88 9.63 20.18
CA LYS A 380 26.26 9.09 20.16
C LYS A 380 26.34 7.83 19.28
N VAL A 381 25.42 6.88 19.46
CA VAL A 381 25.38 5.63 18.71
C VAL A 381 25.19 5.83 17.19
N VAL A 382 24.29 6.73 16.78
CA VAL A 382 24.06 7.05 15.36
C VAL A 382 25.24 7.85 14.77
N CYS A 383 25.61 8.96 15.41
CA CYS A 383 26.50 9.97 14.82
C CYS A 383 28.00 9.71 15.02
N GLU A 384 28.42 9.07 16.11
CA GLU A 384 29.84 8.79 16.40
C GLU A 384 30.21 7.34 16.04
N PHE A 385 29.31 6.37 16.26
CA PHE A 385 29.57 4.94 16.04
C PHE A 385 28.92 4.37 14.77
N GLY A 386 28.10 5.18 14.07
CA GLY A 386 27.51 4.82 12.79
C GLY A 386 26.53 3.64 12.88
N LEU A 387 25.67 3.58 13.90
CA LEU A 387 24.67 2.53 14.05
C LEU A 387 23.28 3.15 14.20
N ASN A 388 22.39 2.95 13.22
CA ASN A 388 21.00 3.34 13.40
C ASN A 388 20.25 2.28 14.21
N ILE A 389 19.96 2.55 15.47
CA ILE A 389 19.11 1.73 16.35
C ILE A 389 17.90 2.53 16.83
N SER A 390 16.81 1.87 17.21
CA SER A 390 15.62 2.57 17.73
C SER A 390 15.68 2.69 19.27
N PRO A 391 15.60 3.90 19.85
CA PRO A 391 15.60 4.09 21.30
C PRO A 391 14.23 3.72 21.91
N GLY A 392 14.23 3.37 23.20
CA GLY A 392 13.08 2.83 23.91
C GLY A 392 11.89 3.78 23.98
N SER A 393 12.18 5.07 24.16
CA SER A 393 11.22 6.17 24.08
C SER A 393 10.44 6.21 22.75
N SER A 394 11.08 5.92 21.61
CA SER A 394 10.38 5.86 20.32
C SER A 394 9.32 4.76 20.27
N CYS A 395 9.47 3.70 21.07
CA CYS A 395 8.51 2.59 21.17
C CYS A 395 7.54 2.74 22.35
N HIS A 396 7.45 3.94 22.95
CA HIS A 396 6.69 4.23 24.18
C HIS A 396 7.09 3.37 25.40
N CYS A 397 8.35 2.94 25.49
CA CYS A 397 8.80 2.26 26.70
C CYS A 397 8.74 3.22 27.91
N SER A 398 8.17 2.74 29.01
CA SER A 398 8.05 3.47 30.29
C SER A 398 9.36 3.56 31.07
N GLU A 399 10.41 2.85 30.62
CA GLU A 399 11.73 2.82 31.23
C GLU A 399 12.79 3.33 30.23
N PRO A 400 13.59 4.35 30.58
CA PRO A 400 14.69 4.80 29.72
C PRO A 400 15.82 3.77 29.67
N GLY A 401 16.59 3.78 28.59
CA GLY A 401 17.81 2.97 28.40
C GLY A 401 17.58 1.62 27.71
N TRP A 402 16.38 1.37 27.20
CA TRP A 402 16.08 0.23 26.34
C TRP A 402 16.21 0.60 24.86
N PHE A 403 16.56 -0.36 24.01
CA PHE A 403 16.75 -0.15 22.56
C PHE A 403 16.28 -1.35 21.73
N ARG A 404 15.74 -1.12 20.53
CA ARG A 404 15.53 -2.18 19.52
C ARG A 404 16.72 -2.24 18.55
N MET A 405 17.27 -3.44 18.38
CA MET A 405 18.30 -3.75 17.38
C MET A 405 17.86 -4.86 16.44
N CYS A 406 17.71 -4.55 15.16
CA CYS A 406 17.44 -5.51 14.09
C CYS A 406 18.70 -6.24 13.64
N PHE A 407 18.57 -7.50 13.18
CA PHE A 407 19.69 -8.36 12.80
C PHE A 407 19.55 -9.06 11.44
N ALA A 408 18.34 -9.12 10.89
CA ALA A 408 18.01 -9.93 9.71
C ALA A 408 18.17 -9.20 8.36
N ASN A 409 18.61 -7.95 8.37
CA ASN A 409 18.65 -7.03 7.22
C ASN A 409 20.07 -6.70 6.73
N MET A 410 21.02 -7.64 6.88
CA MET A 410 22.45 -7.45 6.59
C MET A 410 23.19 -8.79 6.40
N SER A 411 24.48 -8.74 6.06
CA SER A 411 25.37 -9.92 6.03
C SER A 411 25.92 -10.31 7.41
N GLU A 412 26.61 -11.44 7.54
CA GLU A 412 27.26 -11.83 8.81
C GLU A 412 28.47 -10.95 9.13
N GLU A 413 29.20 -10.54 8.08
CA GLU A 413 30.34 -9.63 8.13
C GLU A 413 29.90 -8.24 8.60
N THR A 414 28.78 -7.74 8.07
CA THR A 414 28.20 -6.46 8.47
C THR A 414 27.74 -6.49 9.94
N LEU A 415 27.15 -7.61 10.40
CA LEU A 415 26.83 -7.76 11.82
C LEU A 415 28.10 -7.80 12.69
N MET A 416 29.19 -8.45 12.24
CA MET A 416 30.46 -8.44 12.98
C MET A 416 31.06 -7.03 13.08
N VAL A 417 30.99 -6.21 12.03
CA VAL A 417 31.39 -4.78 12.08
C VAL A 417 30.49 -4.00 13.04
N ALA A 418 29.18 -4.25 13.06
CA ALA A 418 28.27 -3.66 14.03
C ALA A 418 28.64 -4.04 15.47
N MET A 419 29.00 -5.30 15.75
CA MET A 419 29.42 -5.73 17.09
C MET A 419 30.75 -5.10 17.52
N GLN A 420 31.69 -4.88 16.60
CA GLN A 420 32.92 -4.12 16.87
C GLN A 420 32.61 -2.66 17.25
N ARG A 421 31.70 -2.01 16.52
CA ARG A 421 31.23 -0.64 16.80
C ARG A 421 30.51 -0.54 18.15
N ILE A 422 29.66 -1.52 18.51
CA ILE A 422 29.02 -1.58 19.85
C ILE A 422 30.05 -1.80 20.96
N LYS A 423 31.05 -2.66 20.75
CA LYS A 423 32.11 -2.84 21.74
C LYS A 423 32.89 -1.54 21.98
N ALA A 424 33.27 -0.84 20.92
CA ALA A 424 33.94 0.46 21.01
C ALA A 424 33.07 1.54 21.69
N LEU A 425 31.74 1.53 21.47
CA LEU A 425 30.79 2.39 22.19
C LEU A 425 30.87 2.18 23.71
N VAL A 426 30.83 0.92 24.16
CA VAL A 426 30.90 0.58 25.58
C VAL A 426 32.26 0.99 26.17
N GLU A 427 33.36 0.66 25.50
CA GLU A 427 34.71 1.07 25.91
C GLU A 427 34.84 2.60 26.03
N SER A 428 34.31 3.36 25.06
CA SER A 428 34.28 4.83 25.07
C SER A 428 33.36 5.47 26.13
N THR A 429 32.61 4.65 26.88
CA THR A 429 31.66 5.10 27.91
C THR A 429 32.09 4.66 29.31
N ILE A 430 32.99 3.67 29.40
CA ILE A 430 33.60 3.20 30.67
C ILE A 430 34.90 3.94 31.01
N VAL A 431 35.65 4.45 30.02
CA VAL A 431 36.97 5.08 30.22
C VAL A 431 36.85 6.56 30.67
N PRO A 432 37.35 6.93 31.87
CA PRO A 432 37.57 8.33 32.23
C PRO A 432 38.76 8.90 31.44
N GLN A 433 38.83 10.22 31.28
CA GLN A 433 39.88 10.90 30.49
C GLN A 433 41.32 10.53 30.91
N GLN A 434 41.99 9.67 30.14
CA GLN A 434 43.45 9.54 30.21
C GLN A 434 44.11 8.97 28.94
N THR A 435 44.85 9.84 28.25
CA THR A 435 46.11 9.59 27.49
C THR A 435 46.20 8.55 26.36
N GLY A 436 46.89 8.96 25.28
CA GLY A 436 47.92 8.09 24.68
C GLY A 436 47.70 7.66 23.21
N LEU A 437 48.27 8.40 22.26
CA LEU A 437 48.37 7.99 20.86
C LEU A 437 49.45 6.92 20.65
N SER A 438 49.11 5.82 19.98
CA SER A 438 50.03 5.17 19.02
C SER A 438 49.24 4.46 17.92
N LYS A 439 49.80 4.37 16.71
CA LYS A 439 49.21 3.68 15.55
C LYS A 439 50.08 2.50 15.15
N SER A 440 49.46 1.34 14.90
CA SER A 440 50.09 0.18 14.27
C SER A 440 49.42 -0.13 12.93
N ARG A 441 50.16 -0.75 12.00
CA ARG A 441 49.72 -1.02 10.61
C ARG A 441 49.42 -2.50 10.40
N SER A 442 48.21 -2.81 9.94
CA SER A 442 47.86 -4.14 9.41
C SER A 442 48.51 -4.39 8.04
N LYS A 443 48.86 -5.65 7.74
CA LYS A 443 49.28 -6.11 6.41
C LYS A 443 48.17 -6.95 5.79
N ASN A 444 47.92 -6.75 4.50
CA ASN A 444 47.02 -7.62 3.72
C ASN A 444 47.72 -8.92 3.33
N VAL A 445 46.95 -10.01 3.25
CA VAL A 445 47.35 -11.27 2.61
C VAL A 445 46.23 -11.63 1.62
N ALA A 446 46.60 -11.93 0.38
CA ALA A 446 45.68 -12.43 -0.64
C ALA A 446 45.92 -13.93 -0.85
N ILE A 447 44.84 -14.69 -1.08
CA ILE A 447 44.91 -16.12 -1.39
C ILE A 447 44.14 -16.37 -2.69
N SER A 448 44.84 -16.91 -3.69
CA SER A 448 44.25 -17.37 -4.95
C SER A 448 43.87 -18.85 -4.87
N MET A 449 42.72 -19.23 -5.41
CA MET A 449 42.40 -20.62 -5.73
C MET A 449 42.13 -20.79 -7.23
N LEU A 450 42.66 -21.86 -7.81
CA LEU A 450 42.31 -22.37 -9.13
C LEU A 450 42.15 -23.88 -9.04
N GLY A 451 41.00 -24.40 -9.49
CA GLY A 451 40.72 -25.83 -9.55
C GLY A 451 39.63 -26.10 -10.58
N ARG A 452 39.94 -26.90 -11.60
CA ARG A 452 38.98 -27.36 -12.62
C ARG A 452 38.62 -28.82 -12.35
N PHE A 453 37.38 -29.21 -12.66
CA PHE A 453 37.00 -30.59 -12.93
C PHE A 453 36.29 -30.71 -14.30
N PRO A 454 36.31 -31.90 -14.94
CA PRO A 454 36.00 -32.05 -16.37
C PRO A 454 34.55 -32.44 -16.70
N SER A 455 34.26 -32.71 -17.97
CA SER A 455 32.92 -32.72 -18.60
C SER A 455 32.62 -33.96 -19.47
N GLN A 456 31.34 -34.13 -19.84
CA GLN A 456 30.76 -35.10 -20.82
C GLN A 456 30.72 -36.57 -20.34
N ASN A 457 29.92 -37.54 -20.84
CA ASN A 457 29.00 -37.80 -21.98
C ASN A 457 27.85 -38.75 -21.44
N ARG A 458 26.73 -39.24 -22.05
CA ARG A 458 25.89 -39.18 -23.29
C ARG A 458 24.61 -40.07 -23.00
N ASN A 459 23.52 -40.28 -23.77
CA ASN A 459 22.93 -39.81 -25.03
C ASN A 459 21.43 -40.27 -25.14
N LEU A 460 20.58 -39.60 -25.96
CA LEU A 460 19.41 -40.16 -26.74
C LEU A 460 18.20 -40.78 -25.96
N SER A 461 16.94 -40.87 -26.45
CA SER A 461 16.21 -40.20 -27.57
C SER A 461 14.69 -40.56 -27.57
N TYR A 462 13.82 -39.64 -28.05
CA TYR A 462 12.52 -39.77 -28.80
C TYR A 462 11.61 -41.04 -28.64
N ILE A 463 10.26 -41.01 -28.73
CA ILE A 463 9.40 -40.34 -29.76
C ILE A 463 7.88 -40.34 -29.39
N ARG A 464 7.12 -39.25 -29.73
CA ARG A 464 5.67 -39.12 -30.13
C ARG A 464 4.49 -39.76 -29.31
N LEU A 465 3.19 -39.39 -29.46
CA LEU A 465 2.40 -38.15 -29.76
C LEU A 465 0.86 -38.49 -29.69
N LEU A 466 -0.05 -37.48 -29.71
CA LEU A 466 -1.55 -37.53 -29.77
C LEU A 466 -2.35 -37.90 -28.48
N LEU A 467 -3.64 -37.52 -28.29
CA LEU A 467 -4.37 -36.24 -28.48
C LEU A 467 -5.86 -36.31 -27.96
N LEU A 468 -6.50 -35.14 -27.74
CA LEU A 468 -7.96 -34.82 -27.83
C LEU A 468 -9.02 -35.18 -26.74
N SER A 469 -9.60 -34.12 -26.14
CA SER A 469 -11.05 -33.88 -25.89
C SER A 469 -11.78 -34.63 -24.74
N ASN A 470 -12.87 -34.17 -24.09
CA ASN A 470 -13.78 -32.99 -24.16
C ASN A 470 -14.10 -32.51 -22.69
N ALA A 471 -14.40 -31.24 -22.37
CA ALA A 471 -15.68 -30.48 -22.45
C ALA A 471 -16.90 -31.19 -21.78
N ILE A 472 -17.91 -30.56 -21.12
CA ILE A 472 -18.59 -29.25 -21.27
C ILE A 472 -19.16 -28.74 -19.89
N PHE A 473 -19.61 -27.48 -19.81
CA PHE A 473 -20.42 -26.76 -18.78
C PHE A 473 -19.63 -25.94 -17.72
N SER A 474 -20.10 -24.77 -17.25
CA SER A 474 -21.39 -24.07 -17.49
C SER A 474 -21.21 -22.60 -17.96
N ARG A 475 -22.32 -21.87 -18.22
CA ARG A 475 -22.34 -20.64 -19.05
C ARG A 475 -22.26 -19.33 -18.23
N LYS A 476 -21.46 -18.36 -18.69
CA LYS A 476 -21.61 -16.92 -18.37
C LYS A 476 -21.78 -16.08 -19.65
N THR A 477 -23.00 -16.04 -20.19
CA THR A 477 -23.37 -15.17 -21.31
C THR A 477 -23.87 -13.82 -20.82
N MET A 478 -22.97 -12.98 -20.30
CA MET A 478 -23.27 -11.57 -19.98
C MET A 478 -22.00 -10.73 -20.10
N LEU A 479 -21.86 -10.01 -21.22
CA LEU A 479 -20.73 -9.11 -21.49
C LEU A 479 -21.14 -7.68 -21.13
N SER A 480 -20.65 -7.16 -20.00
CA SER A 480 -20.64 -5.71 -19.74
C SER A 480 -19.65 -5.02 -20.68
N PHE A 481 -19.98 -3.80 -21.10
CA PHE A 481 -19.12 -2.93 -21.92
C PHE A 481 -18.91 -1.55 -21.29
N ASP A 482 -19.32 -1.40 -20.03
CA ASP A 482 -19.11 -0.22 -19.18
C ASP A 482 -17.62 -0.06 -18.81
N LEU A 483 -16.87 -1.17 -18.90
CA LEU A 483 -15.43 -1.27 -18.74
C LEU A 483 -14.81 -1.63 -20.11
N ILE A 484 -14.00 -0.73 -20.68
CA ILE A 484 -13.40 -0.95 -22.00
C ILE A 484 -11.95 -1.41 -21.87
N GLU A 485 -11.68 -2.63 -22.34
CA GLU A 485 -10.34 -3.23 -22.42
C GLU A 485 -9.37 -2.34 -23.24
N PRO A 486 -8.18 -2.01 -22.70
CA PRO A 486 -7.03 -1.66 -23.52
C PRO A 486 -6.62 -2.87 -24.37
N TRP A 487 -6.36 -2.66 -25.66
CA TRP A 487 -5.98 -3.74 -26.57
C TRP A 487 -4.50 -4.09 -26.40
N LEU A 488 -4.20 -5.34 -26.04
CA LEU A 488 -2.87 -5.86 -25.71
C LEU A 488 -2.59 -7.19 -26.44
N GLU A 489 -3.23 -7.42 -27.59
CA GLU A 489 -2.91 -8.57 -28.45
C GLU A 489 -1.61 -8.29 -29.22
N SER A 490 -0.75 -9.30 -29.38
CA SER A 490 0.45 -9.28 -30.25
C SER A 490 1.51 -8.18 -30.00
N ASN A 491 2.24 -8.26 -28.89
CA ASN A 491 3.65 -7.82 -28.87
C ASN A 491 4.54 -8.70 -27.96
N PRO A 492 5.18 -9.77 -28.49
CA PRO A 492 5.94 -10.71 -27.66
C PRO A 492 7.21 -10.11 -27.03
N HIS A 493 7.76 -9.01 -27.55
CA HIS A 493 8.97 -8.38 -27.00
C HIS A 493 8.75 -7.64 -25.66
N ALA A 494 7.49 -7.37 -25.26
CA ALA A 494 7.20 -6.71 -23.99
C ALA A 494 7.43 -7.61 -22.75
N LEU A 495 7.71 -8.90 -22.94
CA LEU A 495 7.93 -9.89 -21.87
C LEU A 495 9.39 -10.36 -21.76
N GLU A 496 10.30 -9.87 -22.61
CA GLU A 496 11.74 -10.18 -22.52
C GLU A 496 12.40 -9.37 -21.39
N LEU A 497 12.10 -9.74 -20.14
CA LEU A 497 12.77 -9.25 -18.94
C LEU A 497 14.28 -9.49 -19.06
N LYS A 498 15.04 -8.43 -19.37
CA LYS A 498 16.49 -8.50 -19.55
C LYS A 498 17.19 -8.90 -18.25
N ARG A 499 17.53 -10.18 -18.15
CA ARG A 499 18.52 -10.72 -17.19
C ARG A 499 19.89 -10.09 -17.47
N ASN A 500 20.24 -9.05 -16.72
CA ASN A 500 21.63 -8.62 -16.52
C ASN A 500 21.83 -8.33 -15.02
N GLU A 501 22.58 -9.24 -14.38
CA GLU A 501 23.53 -9.03 -13.26
C GLU A 501 23.03 -8.38 -11.94
N GLU A 502 23.48 -8.95 -10.81
CA GLU A 502 23.18 -8.56 -9.41
C GLU A 502 21.71 -8.22 -9.06
N SER A 503 20.79 -9.06 -9.55
CA SER A 503 19.46 -9.30 -8.97
C SER A 503 18.66 -8.06 -8.55
N VAL A 504 18.10 -7.39 -9.57
CA VAL A 504 16.99 -6.41 -9.44
C VAL A 504 15.93 -6.86 -8.43
N PHE A 505 15.63 -8.16 -8.32
CA PHE A 505 14.68 -8.69 -7.33
C PHE A 505 14.99 -8.25 -5.88
N ARG A 506 16.26 -8.10 -5.49
CA ARG A 506 16.62 -7.64 -4.14
C ARG A 506 16.19 -6.22 -3.89
N GLU A 507 16.49 -5.29 -4.79
CA GLU A 507 16.02 -3.91 -4.74
C GLU A 507 14.49 -3.86 -4.64
N LEU A 508 13.80 -4.70 -5.42
CA LEU A 508 12.34 -4.76 -5.41
C LEU A 508 11.76 -5.42 -4.15
N ALA A 509 12.43 -6.39 -3.52
CA ALA A 509 11.89 -7.09 -2.36
C ALA A 509 11.75 -6.18 -1.11
N LEU A 510 12.63 -5.19 -0.96
CA LEU A 510 12.77 -4.34 0.23
C LEU A 510 11.77 -3.18 0.32
N PHE A 511 11.73 -2.50 1.47
CA PHE A 511 11.04 -1.22 1.58
C PHE A 511 11.70 -0.18 0.66
N GLN A 512 10.92 0.36 -0.26
CA GLN A 512 11.28 1.47 -1.13
C GLN A 512 10.95 2.81 -0.44
N ASP A 513 11.62 3.88 -0.87
CA ASP A 513 11.21 5.25 -0.54
C ASP A 513 9.73 5.47 -0.91
N TYR A 514 9.00 6.14 -0.01
CA TYR A 514 7.62 6.56 -0.21
C TYR A 514 7.42 7.43 -1.46
N THR A 515 8.45 8.13 -1.95
CA THR A 515 8.34 8.88 -3.22
C THR A 515 8.43 8.00 -4.48
N GLY A 516 8.86 6.75 -4.36
CA GLY A 516 8.89 5.74 -5.42
C GLY A 516 10.23 5.54 -6.15
N PHE A 517 10.32 4.48 -6.95
CA PHE A 517 11.57 4.06 -7.59
C PHE A 517 12.11 5.15 -8.57
N PRO A 518 13.31 5.72 -8.36
CA PRO A 518 13.76 6.90 -9.12
C PRO A 518 13.79 6.73 -10.65
N ALA A 519 14.19 5.56 -11.15
CA ALA A 519 14.19 5.32 -12.60
C ALA A 519 12.77 5.25 -13.19
N PHE A 520 11.78 4.74 -12.44
CA PHE A 520 10.37 4.78 -12.85
C PHE A 520 9.83 6.21 -12.84
N LYS A 521 10.15 7.01 -11.80
CA LYS A 521 9.79 8.44 -11.74
C LYS A 521 10.34 9.21 -12.95
N ASN A 522 11.59 8.95 -13.32
CA ASN A 522 12.24 9.56 -14.49
C ASN A 522 11.56 9.15 -15.81
N ALA A 523 11.35 7.84 -16.04
CA ALA A 523 10.66 7.36 -17.24
C ALA A 523 9.21 7.88 -17.34
N LEU A 524 8.53 8.08 -16.21
CA LEU A 524 7.19 8.64 -16.16
C LEU A 524 7.16 10.16 -16.44
N VAL A 525 8.10 10.97 -15.91
CA VAL A 525 8.14 12.41 -16.26
C VAL A 525 8.48 12.66 -17.73
N GLU A 526 9.34 11.83 -18.33
CA GLU A 526 9.60 11.86 -19.78
C GLU A 526 8.35 11.54 -20.59
N PHE A 527 7.64 10.45 -20.25
CA PHE A 527 6.39 10.09 -20.91
C PHE A 527 5.33 11.18 -20.77
N LEU A 528 5.16 11.75 -19.57
CA LEU A 528 4.21 12.83 -19.31
C LEU A 528 4.55 14.12 -20.08
N ALA A 529 5.83 14.38 -20.36
CA ALA A 529 6.28 15.46 -21.23
C ALA A 529 6.01 15.17 -22.72
N GLU A 530 6.36 13.97 -23.21
CA GLU A 530 6.10 13.56 -24.60
C GLU A 530 4.60 13.61 -24.93
N MET A 531 3.77 13.14 -24.01
CA MET A 531 2.29 13.19 -24.06
C MET A 531 1.70 14.60 -24.07
N ARG A 532 2.51 15.63 -23.79
CA ARG A 532 2.16 17.05 -23.85
C ARG A 532 3.01 17.79 -24.90
N GLY A 533 3.52 17.04 -25.88
CA GLY A 533 4.32 17.55 -27.01
C GLY A 533 5.65 18.18 -26.61
N ASN A 534 6.22 17.77 -25.47
CA ASN A 534 7.40 18.35 -24.82
C ASN A 534 7.29 19.85 -24.50
N LYS A 535 6.06 20.40 -24.44
CA LYS A 535 5.78 21.80 -24.07
C LYS A 535 5.69 22.04 -22.56
N VAL A 536 5.74 20.96 -21.78
CA VAL A 536 5.62 20.95 -20.32
C VAL A 536 6.77 20.12 -19.78
N LYS A 537 7.49 20.65 -18.77
CA LYS A 537 8.52 19.90 -18.04
C LYS A 537 7.98 19.54 -16.66
N PHE A 538 8.15 18.28 -16.29
CA PHE A 538 7.82 17.76 -14.96
C PHE A 538 9.11 17.53 -14.17
N ASP A 539 9.04 17.77 -12.87
CA ASP A 539 10.13 17.58 -11.92
C ASP A 539 9.89 16.26 -11.17
N PRO A 540 10.77 15.24 -11.30
CA PRO A 540 10.55 13.94 -10.68
C PRO A 540 10.58 14.02 -9.14
N ASN A 541 11.14 15.07 -8.54
CA ASN A 541 11.09 15.28 -7.09
C ASN A 541 9.74 15.82 -6.62
N LYS A 542 8.90 16.35 -7.53
CA LYS A 542 7.53 16.81 -7.27
C LYS A 542 6.47 15.81 -7.70
N LEU A 543 6.88 14.62 -8.14
CA LEU A 543 6.02 13.51 -8.48
C LEU A 543 5.78 12.64 -7.24
N VAL A 544 4.54 12.60 -6.76
CA VAL A 544 4.05 11.65 -5.76
C VAL A 544 3.30 10.53 -6.48
N LEU A 545 3.63 9.28 -6.16
CA LEU A 545 3.00 8.10 -6.72
C LEU A 545 1.81 7.65 -5.84
N THR A 546 0.74 7.13 -6.43
CA THR A 546 -0.44 6.58 -5.69
C THR A 546 -1.09 5.42 -6.46
N ALA A 547 -1.77 4.48 -5.78
CA ALA A 547 -2.35 3.29 -6.43
C ALA A 547 -3.38 3.57 -7.56
N GLY A 548 -3.90 4.79 -7.66
CA GLY A 548 -4.79 5.22 -8.73
C GLY A 548 -5.33 6.63 -8.50
N SER A 549 -6.14 7.14 -9.44
CA SER A 549 -6.79 8.45 -9.28
C SER A 549 -7.64 8.56 -8.01
N THR A 550 -8.31 7.47 -7.62
CA THR A 550 -9.13 7.44 -6.39
C THR A 550 -8.30 7.75 -5.14
N PRO A 551 -7.24 6.99 -4.77
CA PRO A 551 -6.38 7.35 -3.65
C PRO A 551 -5.56 8.63 -3.88
N ALA A 552 -5.28 9.04 -5.12
CA ALA A 552 -4.66 10.35 -5.40
C ALA A 552 -5.57 11.51 -4.99
N ASN A 553 -6.83 11.47 -5.44
CA ASN A 553 -7.82 12.50 -5.14
C ASN A 553 -8.19 12.48 -3.64
N GLU A 554 -8.35 11.30 -3.03
CA GLU A 554 -8.60 11.12 -1.58
C GLU A 554 -7.44 11.67 -0.73
N THR A 555 -6.19 11.32 -1.04
CA THR A 555 -5.00 11.87 -0.37
C THR A 555 -4.93 13.39 -0.51
N LEU A 556 -5.25 13.93 -1.70
CA LEU A 556 -5.31 15.38 -1.90
C LEU A 556 -6.43 16.05 -1.12
N MET A 557 -7.59 15.43 -0.91
CA MET A 557 -8.61 16.00 -0.04
C MET A 557 -8.10 16.10 1.40
N PHE A 558 -7.52 15.02 1.94
CA PHE A 558 -6.88 15.03 3.26
C PHE A 558 -5.75 16.08 3.39
N CYS A 559 -5.02 16.38 2.29
CA CYS A 559 -3.98 17.40 2.28
C CYS A 559 -4.48 18.85 2.10
N LEU A 560 -5.58 19.06 1.36
CA LEU A 560 -6.02 20.38 0.91
C LEU A 560 -7.24 20.93 1.64
N ALA A 561 -8.02 20.11 2.36
CA ALA A 561 -9.24 20.51 3.06
C ALA A 561 -9.40 19.82 4.43
N ASP A 562 -10.01 20.52 5.38
CA ASP A 562 -10.56 19.92 6.61
C ASP A 562 -11.98 19.37 6.35
N PRO A 563 -12.47 18.42 7.16
CA PRO A 563 -13.88 18.02 7.14
C PRO A 563 -14.82 19.23 7.32
N GLY A 564 -15.85 19.33 6.48
CA GLY A 564 -16.75 20.49 6.41
C GLY A 564 -16.24 21.70 5.60
N GLU A 565 -14.99 21.69 5.13
CA GLU A 565 -14.57 22.54 4.01
C GLU A 565 -15.00 21.89 2.67
N ALA A 566 -15.00 22.64 1.57
CA ALA A 566 -15.64 22.23 0.31
C ALA A 566 -14.78 22.39 -0.95
N PHE A 567 -15.05 21.56 -1.96
CA PHE A 567 -14.55 21.70 -3.34
C PHE A 567 -15.69 21.96 -4.32
N LEU A 568 -15.44 22.80 -5.32
CA LEU A 568 -16.38 23.03 -6.44
C LEU A 568 -16.11 22.02 -7.56
N ILE A 569 -17.14 21.29 -8.02
CA ILE A 569 -17.00 20.22 -9.03
C ILE A 569 -18.03 20.39 -10.17
N PRO A 570 -17.65 20.37 -11.46
CA PRO A 570 -18.56 20.56 -12.58
C PRO A 570 -19.49 19.37 -12.83
N THR A 571 -20.79 19.61 -12.93
CA THR A 571 -21.78 18.56 -13.22
C THR A 571 -22.01 18.37 -14.72
N PRO A 572 -22.13 17.12 -15.23
CA PRO A 572 -21.93 15.86 -14.52
C PRO A 572 -20.44 15.54 -14.29
N TYR A 573 -20.14 14.93 -13.15
CA TYR A 573 -18.81 14.45 -12.75
C TYR A 573 -18.79 12.92 -12.56
N TYR A 574 -17.63 12.37 -12.20
CA TYR A 574 -17.46 10.94 -11.89
C TYR A 574 -18.14 10.57 -10.55
N PRO A 575 -19.18 9.71 -10.52
CA PRO A 575 -19.95 9.41 -9.30
C PRO A 575 -19.17 8.74 -8.16
N GLY A 576 -17.92 8.31 -8.40
CA GLY A 576 -17.05 7.85 -7.32
C GLY A 576 -16.66 8.98 -6.35
N PHE A 577 -16.68 10.26 -6.77
CA PHE A 577 -16.28 11.38 -5.91
C PHE A 577 -17.13 11.53 -4.64
N ASP A 578 -18.43 11.20 -4.68
CA ASP A 578 -19.29 11.27 -3.49
C ASP A 578 -18.87 10.25 -2.41
N ARG A 579 -18.29 9.12 -2.82
CA ARG A 579 -17.66 8.13 -1.92
C ARG A 579 -16.22 8.54 -1.56
N ASP A 580 -15.40 8.78 -2.58
CA ASP A 580 -13.94 8.91 -2.51
C ASP A 580 -13.50 10.19 -1.78
N LEU A 581 -14.29 11.26 -1.92
CA LEU A 581 -13.98 12.58 -1.36
C LEU A 581 -14.91 12.86 -0.19
N LYS A 582 -16.22 12.89 -0.44
CA LYS A 582 -17.19 13.32 0.57
C LYS A 582 -17.34 12.32 1.71
N TRP A 583 -17.70 11.07 1.43
CA TRP A 583 -17.89 10.08 2.48
C TRP A 583 -16.59 9.72 3.21
N CYS A 584 -15.48 9.51 2.49
CA CYS A 584 -14.21 9.08 3.09
C CYS A 584 -13.47 10.18 3.86
N THR A 585 -13.50 11.44 3.40
CA THR A 585 -12.69 12.54 3.98
C THR A 585 -13.50 13.63 4.69
N GLY A 586 -14.83 13.60 4.59
CA GLY A 586 -15.73 14.62 5.17
C GLY A 586 -15.74 15.96 4.42
N VAL A 587 -15.14 16.03 3.22
CA VAL A 587 -15.07 17.25 2.39
C VAL A 587 -16.33 17.40 1.56
N GLU A 588 -16.96 18.57 1.61
CA GLU A 588 -18.22 18.82 0.91
C GLU A 588 -18.05 19.07 -0.60
N ILE A 589 -18.96 18.52 -1.40
CA ILE A 589 -18.98 18.71 -2.86
C ILE A 589 -20.06 19.74 -3.20
N VAL A 590 -19.65 20.86 -3.81
CA VAL A 590 -20.57 21.90 -4.27
C VAL A 590 -20.61 21.90 -5.81
N PRO A 591 -21.73 21.52 -6.43
CA PRO A 591 -21.79 21.33 -7.89
C PRO A 591 -21.77 22.65 -8.67
N ILE A 592 -20.85 22.78 -9.63
CA ILE A 592 -20.87 23.83 -10.66
C ILE A 592 -21.81 23.37 -11.77
N HIS A 593 -22.99 23.99 -11.87
CA HIS A 593 -24.06 23.54 -12.77
C HIS A 593 -23.80 23.89 -14.23
N CYS A 594 -23.04 23.04 -14.91
CA CYS A 594 -22.92 23.03 -16.36
C CYS A 594 -24.14 22.28 -16.94
N THR A 595 -24.77 22.80 -18.00
CA THR A 595 -26.10 22.31 -18.45
C THR A 595 -26.16 22.11 -19.96
N SER A 596 -27.16 21.37 -20.46
CA SER A 596 -27.33 21.19 -21.91
C SER A 596 -27.56 22.51 -22.67
N ALA A 597 -27.96 23.60 -21.99
CA ALA A 597 -28.13 24.91 -22.61
C ALA A 597 -26.80 25.60 -22.97
N ASN A 598 -25.71 25.34 -22.22
CA ASN A 598 -24.37 25.85 -22.52
C ASN A 598 -23.43 24.78 -23.11
N GLY A 599 -23.96 23.59 -23.43
CA GLY A 599 -23.18 22.45 -23.92
C GLY A 599 -22.36 21.73 -22.84
N PHE A 600 -22.78 21.83 -21.57
CA PHE A 600 -22.07 21.34 -20.38
C PHE A 600 -20.67 21.94 -20.20
N LYS A 601 -20.53 23.24 -20.52
CA LYS A 601 -19.28 24.01 -20.38
C LYS A 601 -19.21 24.78 -19.08
N ILE A 602 -18.00 25.08 -18.62
CA ILE A 602 -17.77 25.91 -17.42
C ILE A 602 -17.76 27.40 -17.80
N THR A 603 -18.70 28.15 -17.25
CA THR A 603 -18.75 29.63 -17.34
C THR A 603 -18.30 30.25 -16.03
N GLU A 604 -17.81 31.49 -16.11
CA GLU A 604 -17.54 32.32 -14.92
C GLU A 604 -18.79 32.44 -14.03
N SER A 605 -19.98 32.65 -14.62
CA SER A 605 -21.24 32.74 -13.88
C SER A 605 -21.51 31.50 -13.03
N ALA A 606 -21.37 30.29 -13.59
CA ALA A 606 -21.61 29.04 -12.89
C ALA A 606 -20.61 28.82 -11.74
N LEU A 607 -19.35 29.26 -11.90
CA LEU A 607 -18.33 29.25 -10.83
C LEU A 607 -18.73 30.20 -9.68
N GLN A 608 -19.12 31.44 -9.98
CA GLN A 608 -19.57 32.39 -8.96
C GLN A 608 -20.88 31.93 -8.28
N GLU A 609 -21.83 31.35 -9.03
CA GLU A 609 -23.08 30.79 -8.49
C GLU A 609 -22.86 29.56 -7.59
N ALA A 610 -21.88 28.72 -7.90
CA ALA A 610 -21.46 27.62 -7.02
C ALA A 610 -20.80 28.16 -5.74
N TYR A 611 -19.88 29.14 -5.87
CA TYR A 611 -19.23 29.79 -4.73
C TYR A 611 -20.23 30.49 -3.80
N GLN A 612 -21.19 31.24 -4.35
CA GLN A 612 -22.25 31.88 -3.57
C GLN A 612 -23.15 30.87 -2.85
N ARG A 613 -23.38 29.69 -3.41
CA ARG A 613 -24.11 28.61 -2.71
C ARG A 613 -23.29 27.99 -1.58
N ALA A 614 -21.99 27.77 -1.79
CA ALA A 614 -21.09 27.36 -0.71
C ALA A 614 -21.11 28.39 0.45
N GLN A 615 -21.01 29.68 0.14
CA GLN A 615 -21.12 30.77 1.14
C GLN A 615 -22.46 30.78 1.88
N LYS A 616 -23.60 30.57 1.18
CA LYS A 616 -24.93 30.46 1.82
C LYS A 616 -25.04 29.25 2.75
N LEU A 617 -24.38 28.14 2.41
CA LEU A 617 -24.24 26.95 3.25
C LEU A 617 -23.16 27.09 4.35
N LYS A 618 -22.49 28.26 4.45
CA LYS A 618 -21.36 28.55 5.34
C LYS A 618 -20.13 27.66 5.10
N LEU A 619 -20.05 26.99 3.95
CA LEU A 619 -18.94 26.14 3.54
C LEU A 619 -17.77 26.99 3.05
N LYS A 620 -16.57 26.73 3.58
CA LYS A 620 -15.33 27.35 3.13
C LYS A 620 -14.79 26.58 1.92
N VAL A 621 -14.82 27.20 0.75
CA VAL A 621 -14.30 26.61 -0.49
C VAL A 621 -12.76 26.58 -0.44
N LYS A 622 -12.18 25.42 -0.78
CA LYS A 622 -10.72 25.20 -0.82
C LYS A 622 -10.17 24.99 -2.22
N GLY A 623 -11.00 24.64 -3.21
CA GLY A 623 -10.57 24.54 -4.59
C GLY A 623 -11.66 24.22 -5.59
N VAL A 624 -11.25 24.17 -6.86
CA VAL A 624 -12.03 23.60 -7.97
C VAL A 624 -11.37 22.26 -8.35
N LEU A 625 -12.15 21.18 -8.31
CA LEU A 625 -11.74 19.86 -8.81
C LEU A 625 -12.51 19.55 -10.09
N PHE A 626 -11.80 19.16 -11.15
CA PHE A 626 -12.43 18.77 -12.40
C PHE A 626 -11.63 17.69 -13.14
N THR A 627 -12.33 16.89 -13.95
CA THR A 627 -11.72 15.87 -14.81
C THR A 627 -11.62 16.37 -16.26
N ASN A 628 -10.44 16.28 -16.87
CA ASN A 628 -10.20 16.77 -18.24
C ASN A 628 -9.32 15.79 -19.06
N PRO A 629 -9.84 15.14 -20.13
CA PRO A 629 -11.23 15.12 -20.59
C PRO A 629 -12.25 14.74 -19.51
N SER A 630 -13.50 15.18 -19.63
CA SER A 630 -14.58 14.85 -18.69
C SER A 630 -15.00 13.37 -18.79
N ASN A 631 -15.16 12.74 -17.62
CA ASN A 631 -16.09 11.65 -17.40
C ASN A 631 -17.31 12.27 -16.69
N PRO A 632 -18.55 12.11 -17.20
CA PRO A 632 -18.96 11.18 -18.26
C PRO A 632 -18.99 11.72 -19.70
N LEU A 633 -18.69 13.01 -19.94
CA LEU A 633 -19.04 13.66 -21.22
C LEU A 633 -18.16 13.27 -22.43
N GLY A 634 -16.91 12.86 -22.23
CA GLY A 634 -15.96 12.64 -23.34
C GLY A 634 -15.52 13.94 -24.03
N THR A 635 -15.44 15.05 -23.28
CA THR A 635 -15.07 16.37 -23.80
C THR A 635 -13.81 16.90 -23.13
N THR A 636 -12.86 17.44 -23.89
CA THR A 636 -11.80 18.31 -23.36
C THR A 636 -12.32 19.73 -23.18
N MET A 637 -11.99 20.34 -22.05
CA MET A 637 -12.23 21.77 -21.82
C MET A 637 -11.46 22.63 -22.83
N THR A 638 -12.08 23.72 -23.28
CA THR A 638 -11.41 24.73 -24.10
C THR A 638 -10.46 25.60 -23.26
N ARG A 639 -9.55 26.32 -23.92
CA ARG A 639 -8.68 27.31 -23.24
C ARG A 639 -9.49 28.39 -22.50
N LEU A 640 -10.66 28.77 -23.02
CA LEU A 640 -11.54 29.76 -22.37
C LEU A 640 -12.09 29.22 -21.04
N GLU A 641 -12.57 27.97 -21.02
CA GLU A 641 -13.07 27.32 -19.79
C GLU A 641 -11.97 27.14 -18.74
N LEU A 642 -10.74 26.80 -19.17
CA LEU A 642 -9.60 26.69 -18.27
C LEU A 642 -9.13 28.05 -17.74
N ASN A 643 -9.18 29.10 -18.57
CA ASN A 643 -8.97 30.47 -18.11
C ASN A 643 -10.00 30.84 -17.02
N HIS A 644 -11.31 30.62 -17.25
CA HIS A 644 -12.36 30.90 -16.24
C HIS A 644 -12.04 30.26 -14.88
N ILE A 645 -11.54 29.01 -14.86
CA ILE A 645 -11.17 28.31 -13.62
C ILE A 645 -9.93 28.94 -12.98
N ILE A 646 -8.91 29.30 -13.77
CA ILE A 646 -7.66 29.90 -13.27
C ILE A 646 -7.92 31.31 -12.72
N ASP A 647 -8.63 32.15 -13.47
CA ASP A 647 -8.97 33.52 -13.10
C ASP A 647 -9.83 33.53 -11.82
N PHE A 648 -10.79 32.60 -11.72
CA PHE A 648 -11.57 32.36 -10.50
C PHE A 648 -10.69 31.89 -9.33
N ALA A 649 -9.80 30.92 -9.54
CA ALA A 649 -8.97 30.35 -8.48
C ALA A 649 -7.96 31.37 -7.92
N ILE A 650 -7.42 32.24 -8.78
CA ILE A 650 -6.62 33.40 -8.37
C ILE A 650 -7.49 34.38 -7.59
N ALA A 651 -8.64 34.80 -8.14
CA ALA A 651 -9.50 35.82 -7.54
C ALA A 651 -10.22 35.39 -6.23
N LYS A 652 -10.20 34.10 -5.88
CA LYS A 652 -10.73 33.56 -4.61
C LYS A 652 -9.67 32.98 -3.68
N GLU A 653 -8.40 32.97 -4.09
CA GLU A 653 -7.29 32.30 -3.38
C GLU A 653 -7.60 30.82 -3.03
N VAL A 654 -7.95 30.03 -4.03
CA VAL A 654 -8.27 28.59 -3.88
C VAL A 654 -7.42 27.70 -4.78
N HIS A 655 -7.30 26.42 -4.43
CA HIS A 655 -6.54 25.42 -5.18
C HIS A 655 -7.22 25.06 -6.51
N ILE A 656 -6.42 24.65 -7.50
CA ILE A 656 -6.92 23.96 -8.69
C ILE A 656 -6.45 22.52 -8.64
N VAL A 657 -7.38 21.55 -8.74
CA VAL A 657 -7.07 20.13 -8.88
C VAL A 657 -7.60 19.65 -10.23
N SER A 658 -6.71 19.29 -11.14
CA SER A 658 -7.07 18.78 -12.47
C SER A 658 -6.80 17.28 -12.56
N ASP A 659 -7.86 16.47 -12.58
CA ASP A 659 -7.79 15.04 -12.87
C ASP A 659 -7.64 14.81 -14.38
N GLU A 660 -6.40 14.57 -14.81
CA GLU A 660 -6.02 14.32 -16.20
C GLU A 660 -5.96 12.81 -16.53
N ILE A 661 -6.66 11.92 -15.79
CA ILE A 661 -6.69 10.45 -16.03
C ILE A 661 -7.00 10.05 -17.49
N TYR A 662 -7.84 10.83 -18.18
CA TYR A 662 -8.24 10.54 -19.57
C TYR A 662 -7.37 11.27 -20.63
N SER A 663 -6.34 12.01 -20.20
CA SER A 663 -5.58 12.94 -21.05
C SER A 663 -4.85 12.30 -22.22
N GLY A 664 -4.56 11.00 -22.15
CA GLY A 664 -4.01 10.23 -23.27
C GLY A 664 -5.02 9.73 -24.31
N THR A 665 -6.33 9.86 -24.06
CA THR A 665 -7.40 9.25 -24.88
C THR A 665 -8.08 10.24 -25.85
N THR A 666 -7.41 11.34 -26.20
CA THR A 666 -7.98 12.38 -27.10
C THR A 666 -7.76 12.07 -28.58
N PHE A 667 -8.77 12.29 -29.43
CA PHE A 667 -8.71 11.98 -30.87
C PHE A 667 -7.90 12.97 -31.71
N ASN A 668 -7.80 14.22 -31.26
CA ASN A 668 -7.03 15.27 -31.91
C ASN A 668 -5.79 15.57 -31.07
N TYR A 669 -4.61 15.44 -31.67
CA TYR A 669 -3.33 15.68 -31.02
C TYR A 669 -2.53 16.79 -31.75
N PRO A 670 -1.87 17.72 -31.04
CA PRO A 670 -1.96 17.97 -29.59
C PRO A 670 -3.21 18.80 -29.26
N SER A 671 -4.14 18.23 -28.49
CA SER A 671 -5.21 19.01 -27.85
C SER A 671 -4.67 19.69 -26.59
N PHE A 672 -5.27 20.82 -26.22
CA PHE A 672 -4.83 21.63 -25.09
C PHE A 672 -4.93 20.86 -23.74
N ARG A 673 -4.04 21.16 -22.79
CA ARG A 673 -3.91 20.48 -21.48
C ARG A 673 -3.65 21.49 -20.37
N VAL A 674 -4.06 21.18 -19.15
CA VAL A 674 -3.97 22.12 -18.02
C VAL A 674 -2.51 22.34 -17.62
N GLY A 675 -1.67 21.31 -17.69
CA GLY A 675 -0.22 21.42 -17.48
C GLY A 675 0.52 22.36 -18.44
N MET A 676 -0.12 22.87 -19.50
CA MET A 676 0.47 23.94 -20.34
C MET A 676 0.30 25.35 -19.75
N LEU A 677 -0.43 25.49 -18.64
CA LEU A 677 -0.70 26.75 -17.94
C LEU A 677 -0.11 26.66 -16.53
N TYR A 678 1.17 27.06 -16.39
CA TYR A 678 1.82 27.12 -15.08
C TYR A 678 1.22 28.25 -14.23
N SER A 679 0.68 27.89 -13.06
CA SER A 679 0.46 28.80 -11.93
C SER A 679 0.93 28.13 -10.64
N ASN A 680 1.33 28.92 -9.64
CA ASN A 680 1.89 28.38 -8.39
C ASN A 680 0.84 27.66 -7.50
N ASN A 681 -0.45 27.75 -7.83
CA ASN A 681 -1.57 27.17 -7.07
C ASN A 681 -2.24 25.96 -7.79
N LEU A 682 -1.64 25.47 -8.88
CA LEU A 682 -2.16 24.36 -9.69
C LEU A 682 -1.56 23.01 -9.25
N THR A 683 -2.42 22.07 -8.86
CA THR A 683 -2.08 20.65 -8.68
C THR A 683 -2.70 19.83 -9.81
N VAL A 684 -1.88 19.03 -10.50
CA VAL A 684 -2.35 18.18 -11.62
C VAL A 684 -2.30 16.73 -11.20
N VAL A 685 -3.48 16.12 -10.99
CA VAL A 685 -3.63 14.67 -10.84
C VAL A 685 -3.56 14.04 -12.22
N SER A 686 -2.35 14.00 -12.79
CA SER A 686 -2.08 13.28 -14.03
C SER A 686 -1.96 11.78 -13.75
N ALA A 687 -3.04 11.19 -13.23
CA ALA A 687 -3.09 9.75 -12.97
C ALA A 687 -2.88 8.99 -14.27
N ALA A 688 -1.79 8.24 -14.35
CA ALA A 688 -1.43 7.56 -15.57
C ALA A 688 -2.43 6.43 -15.93
N THR A 689 -3.37 6.03 -15.05
CA THR A 689 -4.28 4.85 -15.11
C THR A 689 -4.74 4.31 -16.47
N LYS A 690 -5.20 5.13 -17.42
CA LYS A 690 -5.60 4.61 -18.76
C LYS A 690 -4.43 4.39 -19.73
N MET A 691 -3.23 4.65 -19.21
CA MET A 691 -1.87 4.25 -19.58
C MET A 691 -1.15 3.71 -18.31
N SER A 692 -1.92 3.10 -17.38
CA SER A 692 -1.57 2.41 -16.11
C SER A 692 -1.14 3.27 -14.88
N SER A 693 -1.57 2.93 -13.63
CA SER A 693 -1.50 3.79 -12.40
C SER A 693 -0.84 3.14 -11.18
N PHE A 694 0.09 3.83 -10.47
CA PHE A 694 0.96 3.19 -9.47
C PHE A 694 1.45 4.09 -8.33
N GLY A 695 1.53 3.53 -7.11
CA GLY A 695 2.24 4.15 -5.97
C GLY A 695 1.83 3.80 -4.53
N LEU A 696 0.77 3.02 -4.28
CA LEU A 696 0.77 2.07 -3.15
C LEU A 696 1.17 0.67 -3.64
N ILE A 697 1.96 0.65 -4.72
CA ILE A 697 2.10 -0.52 -5.58
C ILE A 697 3.48 -1.11 -5.47
N SER A 698 3.50 -2.44 -5.46
CA SER A 698 4.68 -3.27 -5.47
C SER A 698 5.72 -2.75 -6.47
N SER A 699 6.93 -2.66 -5.96
CA SER A 699 8.17 -2.49 -6.70
C SER A 699 8.22 -3.32 -8.00
N GLN A 700 7.83 -4.60 -7.94
CA GLN A 700 7.65 -5.53 -9.07
C GLN A 700 6.87 -4.88 -10.23
N THR A 701 5.74 -4.26 -9.92
CA THR A 701 4.90 -3.60 -10.91
C THR A 701 5.52 -2.27 -11.34
N GLN A 702 6.08 -1.44 -10.43
CA GLN A 702 6.80 -0.21 -10.80
C GLN A 702 7.93 -0.47 -11.82
N TYR A 703 8.69 -1.55 -11.63
CA TYR A 703 9.78 -1.96 -12.51
C TYR A 703 9.30 -2.36 -13.91
N MET A 704 8.28 -3.22 -14.00
CA MET A 704 7.69 -3.67 -15.27
C MET A 704 7.32 -2.49 -16.18
N LEU A 705 6.79 -1.42 -15.58
CA LEU A 705 6.36 -0.22 -16.28
C LEU A 705 7.51 0.71 -16.64
N CYS A 706 8.55 0.76 -15.80
CA CYS A 706 9.79 1.47 -16.10
C CYS A 706 10.35 1.01 -17.45
N GLU A 707 10.38 -0.32 -17.69
CA GLU A 707 10.81 -0.89 -18.96
C GLU A 707 9.83 -0.61 -20.11
N MET A 708 8.51 -0.73 -19.89
CA MET A 708 7.49 -0.36 -20.90
C MET A 708 7.57 1.11 -21.31
N LEU A 709 7.86 2.01 -20.36
CA LEU A 709 7.99 3.45 -20.60
C LEU A 709 9.34 3.81 -21.23
N LYS A 710 10.40 3.01 -21.06
CA LYS A 710 11.68 3.21 -21.77
C LYS A 710 11.60 2.84 -23.25
N ASP A 711 10.75 1.89 -23.65
CA ASP A 711 10.60 1.52 -25.06
C ASP A 711 9.84 2.60 -25.86
N LYS A 712 10.61 3.51 -26.46
CA LYS A 712 10.12 4.56 -27.36
C LYS A 712 9.31 4.03 -28.56
N LYS A 713 9.61 2.82 -29.06
CA LYS A 713 8.85 2.19 -30.16
C LYS A 713 7.49 1.72 -29.66
N PHE A 714 7.43 1.08 -28.49
CA PHE A 714 6.16 0.79 -27.81
C PHE A 714 5.35 2.07 -27.56
N ARG A 715 5.94 3.11 -26.94
CA ARG A 715 5.25 4.39 -26.67
C ARG A 715 4.63 4.97 -27.95
N THR A 716 5.42 5.09 -29.02
CA THR A 716 4.97 5.69 -30.30
C THR A 716 3.85 4.88 -30.95
N ASN A 717 4.06 3.57 -31.12
CA ASN A 717 3.09 2.69 -31.77
C ASN A 717 1.78 2.58 -30.98
N TYR A 718 1.87 2.42 -29.66
CA TYR A 718 0.70 2.36 -28.78
C TYR A 718 -0.15 3.62 -28.89
N MET A 719 0.48 4.80 -28.86
CA MET A 719 -0.22 6.08 -28.95
C MET A 719 -0.97 6.24 -30.28
N GLU A 720 -0.29 6.02 -31.41
CA GLU A 720 -0.91 6.18 -32.72
C GLU A 720 -2.01 5.13 -32.99
N GLU A 721 -1.73 3.86 -32.72
CA GLU A 721 -2.68 2.78 -33.02
C GLU A 721 -3.89 2.83 -32.11
N ASN A 722 -3.73 3.08 -30.81
CA ASN A 722 -4.84 3.18 -29.89
C ASN A 722 -5.75 4.34 -30.27
N GLN A 723 -5.21 5.52 -30.63
CA GLN A 723 -6.02 6.64 -31.13
C GLN A 723 -6.79 6.28 -32.42
N LYS A 724 -6.13 5.66 -33.41
CA LYS A 724 -6.78 5.20 -34.66
C LYS A 724 -7.91 4.19 -34.39
N ARG A 725 -7.67 3.21 -33.51
CA ARG A 725 -8.63 2.16 -33.13
C ARG A 725 -9.81 2.71 -32.31
N LEU A 726 -9.55 3.59 -31.35
CA LEU A 726 -10.59 4.26 -30.54
C LEU A 726 -11.48 5.15 -31.40
N LYS A 727 -10.88 5.92 -32.34
CA LYS A 727 -11.64 6.75 -33.29
C LYS A 727 -12.62 5.89 -34.11
N LYS A 728 -12.14 4.80 -34.71
CA LYS A 728 -12.99 3.85 -35.46
C LYS A 728 -14.08 3.21 -34.59
N ARG A 729 -13.76 2.80 -33.35
CA ARG A 729 -14.76 2.26 -32.40
C ARG A 729 -15.85 3.27 -32.08
N LYS A 730 -15.50 4.54 -31.86
CA LYS A 730 -16.44 5.65 -31.64
C LYS A 730 -17.29 5.95 -32.86
N GLU A 731 -16.71 5.99 -34.07
CA GLU A 731 -17.44 6.21 -35.32
C GLU A 731 -18.51 5.12 -35.53
N MET A 732 -18.17 3.85 -35.29
CA MET A 732 -19.14 2.75 -35.32
C MET A 732 -20.24 2.89 -34.26
N LEU A 733 -19.90 3.28 -33.03
CA LEU A 733 -20.88 3.51 -31.95
C LEU A 733 -21.84 4.66 -32.27
N VAL A 734 -21.32 5.81 -32.70
CA VAL A 734 -22.12 7.00 -33.04
C VAL A 734 -23.02 6.72 -34.25
N CYS A 735 -22.53 6.03 -35.28
CA CYS A 735 -23.36 5.60 -36.40
C CYS A 735 -24.44 4.60 -35.98
N GLY A 736 -24.13 3.65 -35.09
CA GLY A 736 -25.12 2.71 -34.54
C GLY A 736 -26.22 3.40 -33.72
N LEU A 737 -25.85 4.34 -32.86
CA LEU A 737 -26.79 5.11 -32.04
C LEU A 737 -27.66 6.04 -32.91
N ARG A 738 -27.06 6.78 -33.85
CA ARG A 738 -27.81 7.61 -34.82
C ARG A 738 -28.74 6.78 -35.70
N GLY A 739 -28.31 5.59 -36.13
CA GLY A 739 -29.15 4.62 -36.85
C GLY A 739 -30.32 4.06 -36.03
N ALA A 740 -30.20 4.05 -34.70
CA ALA A 740 -31.30 3.74 -33.77
C ALA A 740 -32.15 4.98 -33.40
N GLY A 741 -32.03 6.09 -34.13
CA GLY A 741 -32.75 7.34 -33.91
C GLY A 741 -32.23 8.21 -32.75
N LEU A 742 -31.22 7.73 -32.00
CA LEU A 742 -30.74 8.39 -30.79
C LEU A 742 -29.84 9.60 -31.10
N ARG A 743 -30.11 10.71 -30.39
CA ARG A 743 -29.25 11.90 -30.38
C ARG A 743 -28.05 11.68 -29.45
N CYS A 744 -26.85 11.92 -29.95
CA CYS A 744 -25.60 11.81 -29.19
C CYS A 744 -24.89 13.17 -29.10
N LEU A 745 -24.34 13.49 -27.94
CA LEU A 745 -23.41 14.62 -27.79
C LEU A 745 -22.09 14.30 -28.51
N GLU A 746 -21.57 15.22 -29.32
CA GLU A 746 -20.28 15.01 -29.99
C GLU A 746 -19.11 15.22 -29.01
N SER A 747 -18.67 14.12 -28.40
CA SER A 747 -17.36 14.03 -27.74
C SER A 747 -16.25 14.52 -28.69
N ASN A 748 -15.20 15.13 -28.15
CA ASN A 748 -13.93 15.37 -28.86
C ASN A 748 -12.76 14.55 -28.26
N ALA A 749 -13.03 13.77 -27.21
CA ALA A 749 -12.06 12.93 -26.52
C ALA A 749 -12.70 11.70 -25.84
N GLY A 750 -11.86 10.75 -25.42
CA GLY A 750 -12.29 9.65 -24.56
C GLY A 750 -13.23 8.65 -25.23
N LEU A 751 -13.64 7.64 -24.45
CA LEU A 751 -14.34 6.46 -24.95
C LEU A 751 -15.88 6.54 -24.82
N PHE A 752 -16.40 7.72 -24.49
CA PHE A 752 -17.78 7.91 -24.05
C PHE A 752 -18.61 8.67 -25.10
N CYS A 753 -19.91 8.40 -25.12
CA CYS A 753 -20.91 9.11 -25.94
C CYS A 753 -22.16 9.33 -25.08
N TRP A 754 -22.44 10.58 -24.73
CA TRP A 754 -23.64 10.93 -23.97
C TRP A 754 -24.87 10.91 -24.86
N VAL A 755 -25.95 10.24 -24.44
CA VAL A 755 -27.16 10.00 -25.25
C VAL A 755 -28.35 10.77 -24.68
N ASP A 756 -29.05 11.52 -25.53
CA ASP A 756 -30.26 12.25 -25.16
C ASP A 756 -31.52 11.42 -25.49
N MET A 757 -31.97 10.62 -24.52
CA MET A 757 -33.17 9.79 -24.62
C MET A 757 -34.49 10.55 -24.36
N ARG A 758 -34.48 11.87 -24.07
CA ARG A 758 -35.69 12.64 -23.72
C ARG A 758 -36.78 12.62 -24.80
N HIS A 759 -36.41 12.37 -26.05
CA HIS A 759 -37.34 12.26 -27.16
C HIS A 759 -38.14 10.95 -27.18
N LEU A 760 -37.69 9.91 -26.47
CA LEU A 760 -38.40 8.63 -26.32
C LEU A 760 -39.46 8.66 -25.20
N LEU A 761 -39.29 9.54 -24.20
CA LEU A 761 -40.16 9.69 -23.04
C LEU A 761 -41.46 10.47 -23.36
N ARG A 762 -42.09 10.16 -24.50
CA ARG A 762 -43.29 10.86 -25.03
C ARG A 762 -44.61 10.10 -24.78
N SER A 763 -44.63 9.22 -23.78
CA SER A 763 -45.83 8.55 -23.26
C SER A 763 -46.19 9.11 -21.89
N ASN A 764 -47.41 9.63 -21.75
CA ASN A 764 -47.89 10.23 -20.50
C ASN A 764 -48.23 9.14 -19.47
N THR A 765 -47.39 8.96 -18.43
CA THR A 765 -47.76 8.58 -17.04
C THR A 765 -46.50 8.32 -16.19
N PHE A 766 -45.76 9.37 -15.80
CA PHE A 766 -44.73 9.27 -14.74
C PHE A 766 -44.54 10.63 -14.05
N GLU A 767 -45.50 11.02 -13.21
CA GLU A 767 -45.28 12.08 -12.19
C GLU A 767 -44.60 11.46 -10.96
N ALA A 768 -43.31 11.17 -11.09
CA ALA A 768 -42.45 10.76 -9.99
C ALA A 768 -41.03 11.31 -10.19
N GLU A 769 -40.58 12.12 -9.23
CA GLU A 769 -39.23 12.63 -8.94
C GLU A 769 -38.19 12.75 -10.08
N ASN A 770 -37.81 13.99 -10.37
CA ASN A 770 -37.21 14.45 -11.65
C ASN A 770 -35.71 14.13 -11.86
N GLU A 771 -35.11 13.22 -11.08
CA GLU A 771 -33.63 13.11 -10.95
C GLU A 771 -32.99 11.85 -11.59
N LEU A 772 -33.67 10.69 -11.63
CA LEU A 772 -32.95 9.40 -11.58
C LEU A 772 -33.03 8.46 -12.81
N LEU A 773 -33.37 8.97 -14.01
CA LEU A 773 -33.49 8.15 -15.25
C LEU A 773 -32.71 8.74 -16.45
N ARG A 774 -31.37 8.84 -16.36
CA ARG A 774 -30.49 9.40 -17.42
C ARG A 774 -29.15 8.70 -17.68
N VAL A 775 -28.99 7.40 -17.40
CA VAL A 775 -27.86 6.62 -17.94
C VAL A 775 -28.32 5.25 -18.40
N ILE A 776 -28.06 4.92 -19.68
CA ILE A 776 -27.78 3.54 -20.08
C ILE A 776 -26.65 3.56 -21.10
N VAL A 777 -25.48 3.01 -20.74
CA VAL A 777 -24.35 2.82 -21.66
C VAL A 777 -24.59 1.51 -22.39
N LEU A 778 -24.94 1.59 -23.68
CA LEU A 778 -25.44 0.44 -24.43
C LEU A 778 -24.48 0.04 -25.56
N ASN A 779 -23.84 -1.12 -25.39
CA ASN A 779 -23.39 -1.95 -26.52
C ASN A 779 -24.60 -2.17 -27.47
N PRO A 780 -24.44 -2.18 -28.81
CA PRO A 780 -25.52 -2.45 -29.76
C PRO A 780 -26.38 -3.71 -29.46
N VAL A 781 -25.86 -4.73 -28.78
CA VAL A 781 -26.62 -5.89 -28.26
C VAL A 781 -27.53 -5.48 -27.10
N GLY A 782 -27.00 -4.75 -26.11
CA GLY A 782 -27.78 -4.19 -25.02
C GLY A 782 -28.81 -3.16 -25.51
N LEU A 783 -28.46 -2.37 -26.54
CA LEU A 783 -29.38 -1.45 -27.20
C LEU A 783 -30.54 -2.18 -27.85
N ARG A 784 -30.25 -3.27 -28.58
CA ARG A 784 -31.29 -4.15 -29.14
C ARG A 784 -32.17 -4.76 -28.04
N CYS A 785 -31.60 -5.16 -26.91
CA CYS A 785 -32.34 -5.73 -25.80
C CYS A 785 -33.23 -4.70 -25.07
N ALA A 786 -32.68 -3.52 -24.75
CA ALA A 786 -33.45 -2.42 -24.15
C ALA A 786 -34.58 -1.95 -25.07
N LEU A 787 -34.32 -1.78 -26.37
CA LEU A 787 -35.36 -1.49 -27.36
C LEU A 787 -36.40 -2.61 -27.44
N GLN A 788 -36.01 -3.89 -27.38
CA GLN A 788 -36.96 -5.01 -27.34
C GLN A 788 -37.78 -5.10 -26.05
N THR A 789 -37.30 -4.55 -24.93
CA THR A 789 -38.08 -4.45 -23.68
C THR A 789 -39.04 -3.27 -23.73
N CYS A 790 -38.60 -2.10 -24.21
CA CYS A 790 -39.49 -0.95 -24.42
C CYS A 790 -40.59 -1.25 -25.45
N LEU A 791 -40.25 -1.92 -26.56
CA LEU A 791 -41.20 -2.42 -27.59
C LEU A 791 -41.97 -3.69 -27.15
N LYS A 792 -41.99 -4.00 -25.85
CA LYS A 792 -42.86 -4.99 -25.20
C LYS A 792 -43.64 -4.41 -24.01
N GLN A 793 -43.41 -3.15 -23.67
CA GLN A 793 -44.13 -2.39 -22.63
C GLN A 793 -44.90 -1.19 -23.22
N HIS A 794 -44.83 -1.03 -24.54
CA HIS A 794 -45.68 -0.23 -25.42
C HIS A 794 -46.16 -1.13 -26.57
#